data_AF-A0A2E9RRL6-F1
#
_entry.id   AF-A0A2E9RRL6-F1
#
_cell.length_a   1.000
_cell.length_b   1.000
_cell.length_c   1.000
_cell.angle_alpha   90.00
_cell.angle_beta   90.00
_cell.angle_gamma   90.00
#
_symmetry.space_group_name_H-M   'P 1'
#
loop_
_entity.id
_entity.type
_entity.pdbx_description
1 polymer ?
#
loop_
_entity_poly.entity_id
_entity_poly.type
_entity_poly.pdbx_seq_one_letter_code
_entity_poly.pdbx_strand_id
1 'polypeptide(L)'
;MLRWRPRFSRTPIFALLAIISCAGVSLQGMDGLRILKENCFRCHGEDKRKGGLVLTSREMALKGGDEGKVIDLEKPEESRVLKLILENADPHMPPKKQLTAKEIHQVTEWLSTGAKWDAEILAESPERKVEKWRALPKGLLPVGALATSPDGTRLAMGRGKAVELFDLSEKDTNGSGVWKGHQDEVRSLAWNQNGKLLASGGFGRVLVREAKNGKLIQKIDHGLSGRITSLTFAGKRGEWLVVADGEPTVSGRLVIFNTKIWERTETIRAHGDSIYGLTTSPDEKLMATASADKLAKMWTIGSWKSKGSLEGHTEYVMSAAFSPNGERIATAGADAFIKAWKVNTLKEFSTFSGRQAKLPKTDLLWKLNPTKEKPAKDDDWIVTVGADGTPRVFTDLIEHEGAQTSTGAKERAWTNNEFGLTAVAFSESNKQVITGDVKGVITVWDKNGKSLRQLKPEPKDNNASAVGGLISFRNDVLPILSRSGCAGGSCHAKAGGRNGFQLSIFSFDPKSDHREIVWESGSRRVMPAAPEESLLLRKPTLAIDHEGGKRFEKNSAFYKVLRDWIAQGAPYSVQGESELNLIAVTPATGRYKKGQKIRLKVTARYSDESERSVTHLAEYHSNDEGMAVVDEDGVVTLGQQSGEGVVMVRYLDEVAIVRLTIPVDKLLPKNAYDGLTVGNEIDRLVYSRHKEMGLLVSEICTDSEFIRRASIDTVGKLPKGEEVRKFLADKSPDKRKKLVDSLLTDSDWADYWAIKFGDLLRPNIQRVGVKPVYLMDRWIRRRFRENVSYDDFVQELLTAEGSSHEYGPIALYRHKREPADAGAFVSRIFLGVRLECAKCHHHPNEKWSQDDYYQMAAFFGSMKRKGQGISAPISGEPEYWWFQPGGEVKHPVTGEKMTCKAPDGPVAEIPKNLDPRKALLDWMLAPENPFFAQAATNRIWAEFFGFGIVHPADDFRASNPPSNGPLLAWLAKDFIAHDYDLKHLMRRILNSRVYQASSMPNQTNARDERNYARSLRRRYAAEVMAGAVAQATGISEKFDGLPPDARATTVWNTSVDSLFLDVFGRPDASAEAPCERDPSPTIVHSLHLMNSEKLQTRISHKDGRAATLAKSDKKPEELVEEIYLELYARFPSEEEREIATKSFEEENATRKTAAEDLIWALINTPEFVLNH
;
A
#
# COMPACT_ATOMS: atom_id res chain seq x y z
N MET A 1 -12.71 -55.05 -37.29
CA MET A 1 -12.38 -56.33 -36.61
C MET A 1 -12.90 -56.21 -35.17
N LEU A 2 -13.91 -56.97 -34.75
CA LEU A 2 -13.82 -58.28 -34.07
C LEU A 2 -13.03 -58.17 -32.74
N ARG A 3 -13.47 -58.57 -31.55
CA ARG A 3 -14.55 -59.48 -31.03
C ARG A 3 -14.76 -59.14 -29.51
N TRP A 4 -15.80 -59.50 -28.74
CA TRP A 4 -17.07 -60.24 -28.95
C TRP A 4 -18.14 -59.82 -27.89
N ARG A 5 -18.87 -60.77 -27.22
CA ARG A 5 -19.82 -60.55 -26.10
C ARG A 5 -19.77 -61.76 -25.09
N PRO A 6 -20.54 -61.80 -23.97
CA PRO A 6 -20.20 -62.55 -22.73
C PRO A 6 -21.09 -63.78 -22.45
N ARG A 7 -20.87 -64.49 -21.30
CA ARG A 7 -21.91 -64.87 -20.27
C ARG A 7 -21.47 -65.99 -19.29
N PHE A 8 -22.29 -66.17 -18.24
CA PHE A 8 -22.54 -67.38 -17.41
C PHE A 8 -21.60 -67.63 -16.20
N SER A 9 -22.08 -68.12 -15.03
CA SER A 9 -23.47 -68.37 -14.56
C SER A 9 -23.59 -68.66 -13.04
N ARG A 10 -24.84 -68.87 -12.57
CA ARG A 10 -25.31 -69.70 -11.44
C ARG A 10 -25.39 -69.10 -10.03
N THR A 11 -26.61 -68.66 -9.69
CA THR A 11 -27.30 -69.05 -8.45
C THR A 11 -27.82 -70.49 -8.54
N PRO A 12 -28.02 -71.16 -7.39
CA PRO A 12 -29.35 -71.69 -7.01
C PRO A 12 -29.67 -71.42 -5.51
N ILE A 13 -30.84 -70.85 -5.13
CA ILE A 13 -32.18 -71.44 -4.86
C ILE A 13 -32.42 -71.78 -3.36
N PHE A 14 -33.37 -71.04 -2.75
CA PHE A 14 -34.37 -71.37 -1.68
C PHE A 14 -33.98 -72.31 -0.49
N ALA A 15 -34.34 -72.06 0.78
CA ALA A 15 -35.67 -71.71 1.29
C ALA A 15 -35.69 -71.32 2.81
N LEU A 16 -36.68 -70.48 3.22
CA LEU A 16 -37.45 -70.39 4.49
C LEU A 16 -36.78 -70.66 5.87
N LEU A 17 -36.97 -69.86 6.93
CA LEU A 17 -38.27 -69.45 7.53
C LEU A 17 -38.13 -68.20 8.46
N ALA A 18 -39.26 -67.71 9.00
CA ALA A 18 -39.44 -66.37 9.59
C ALA A 18 -39.21 -66.25 11.13
N ILE A 19 -39.02 -65.02 11.63
CA ILE A 19 -40.02 -64.26 12.45
C ILE A 19 -39.52 -62.83 12.82
N ILE A 20 -40.29 -61.83 12.38
CA ILE A 20 -40.63 -60.50 12.96
C ILE A 20 -39.69 -59.82 13.99
N SER A 21 -39.18 -58.62 13.64
CA SER A 21 -39.25 -57.41 14.50
C SER A 21 -39.24 -56.12 13.66
N CYS A 22 -39.85 -55.04 14.16
CA CYS A 22 -40.26 -53.89 13.36
C CYS A 22 -39.15 -52.86 13.03
N ALA A 23 -39.27 -52.28 11.82
CA ALA A 23 -38.96 -50.89 11.47
C ALA A 23 -37.63 -50.25 11.96
N GLY A 24 -36.54 -50.52 11.23
CA GLY A 24 -35.45 -49.57 11.09
C GLY A 24 -35.57 -48.80 9.77
N VAL A 25 -35.78 -47.48 9.81
CA VAL A 25 -35.71 -46.61 8.62
C VAL A 25 -34.25 -46.25 8.37
N SER A 26 -33.75 -46.50 7.16
CA SER A 26 -32.33 -46.29 6.84
C SER A 26 -31.95 -44.81 6.67
N LEU A 27 -30.78 -44.45 7.21
CA LEU A 27 -30.18 -43.11 7.14
C LEU A 27 -29.76 -42.65 5.72
N GLN A 28 -29.91 -43.49 4.69
CA GLN A 28 -29.33 -43.25 3.36
C GLN A 28 -29.98 -42.09 2.58
N GLY A 29 -31.23 -41.71 2.87
CA GLY A 29 -31.97 -40.72 2.08
C GLY A 29 -31.73 -39.24 2.41
N MET A 30 -30.80 -38.88 3.30
CA MET A 30 -30.71 -37.51 3.86
C MET A 30 -29.36 -36.80 3.67
N ASP A 31 -28.41 -37.39 2.96
CA ASP A 31 -27.09 -36.78 2.72
C ASP A 31 -27.15 -35.49 1.88
N GLY A 32 -28.11 -35.36 0.96
CA GLY A 32 -28.28 -34.16 0.14
C GLY A 32 -28.56 -32.88 0.95
N LEU A 33 -29.34 -32.98 2.04
CA LEU A 33 -29.58 -31.85 2.94
C LEU A 33 -28.28 -31.43 3.64
N ARG A 34 -27.45 -32.39 4.06
CA ARG A 34 -26.16 -32.14 4.71
C ARG A 34 -25.21 -31.40 3.74
N ILE A 35 -25.17 -31.82 2.48
CA ILE A 35 -24.37 -31.18 1.42
C ILE A 35 -24.83 -29.73 1.17
N LEU A 36 -26.14 -29.46 1.06
CA LEU A 36 -26.65 -28.10 0.91
C LEU A 36 -26.40 -27.23 2.16
N LYS A 37 -26.52 -27.81 3.35
CA LYS A 37 -26.22 -27.13 4.63
C LYS A 37 -24.78 -26.66 4.70
N GLU A 38 -23.84 -27.52 4.29
CA GLU A 38 -22.40 -27.24 4.34
C GLU A 38 -21.96 -26.25 3.25
N ASN A 39 -22.48 -26.40 2.03
CA ASN A 39 -21.98 -25.66 0.87
C ASN A 39 -22.80 -24.41 0.48
N CYS A 40 -24.10 -24.38 0.77
CA CYS A 40 -25.03 -23.37 0.24
C CYS A 40 -25.60 -22.42 1.31
N PHE A 41 -25.90 -22.91 2.52
CA PHE A 41 -26.63 -22.13 3.54
C PHE A 41 -25.86 -20.89 4.04
N ARG A 42 -24.53 -20.83 3.88
CA ARG A 42 -23.74 -19.64 4.24
C ARG A 42 -24.03 -18.42 3.34
N CYS A 43 -24.47 -18.66 2.10
CA CYS A 43 -24.82 -17.62 1.13
C CYS A 43 -26.33 -17.44 0.92
N HIS A 44 -27.12 -18.42 1.40
CA HIS A 44 -28.57 -18.49 1.31
C HIS A 44 -29.18 -18.87 2.68
N GLY A 45 -28.87 -18.07 3.70
CA GLY A 45 -29.43 -18.20 5.06
C GLY A 45 -30.31 -17.01 5.40
N GLU A 46 -31.00 -17.05 6.53
CA GLU A 46 -31.89 -15.94 6.95
C GLU A 46 -31.18 -14.58 7.03
N ASP A 47 -29.93 -14.57 7.50
CA ASP A 47 -29.06 -13.38 7.61
C ASP A 47 -28.37 -12.97 6.29
N LYS A 48 -28.29 -13.86 5.29
CA LYS A 48 -27.62 -13.62 3.99
C LYS A 48 -28.42 -14.28 2.87
N ARG A 49 -29.24 -13.48 2.19
CA ARG A 49 -30.24 -13.89 1.18
C ARG A 49 -29.78 -13.56 -0.23
N LYS A 50 -28.67 -14.15 -0.71
CA LYS A 50 -28.18 -13.86 -2.07
C LYS A 50 -29.22 -14.32 -3.10
N GLY A 51 -29.71 -13.40 -3.96
CA GLY A 51 -30.79 -13.68 -4.92
C GLY A 51 -32.12 -14.03 -4.25
N GLY A 52 -32.43 -13.43 -3.09
CA GLY A 52 -33.68 -13.62 -2.34
C GLY A 52 -33.85 -14.99 -1.66
N LEU A 53 -33.05 -15.98 -2.07
CA LEU A 53 -33.16 -17.38 -1.66
C LEU A 53 -32.68 -17.62 -0.22
N VAL A 54 -33.50 -18.32 0.57
CA VAL A 54 -33.20 -18.79 1.94
C VAL A 54 -33.42 -20.29 2.01
N LEU A 55 -32.33 -21.05 2.20
CA LEU A 55 -32.34 -22.52 2.24
C LEU A 55 -32.41 -23.10 3.66
N THR A 56 -32.25 -22.27 4.70
CA THR A 56 -32.29 -22.71 6.11
C THR A 56 -33.65 -23.22 6.58
N SER A 57 -34.73 -22.88 5.86
CA SER A 57 -36.10 -23.38 6.10
C SER A 57 -36.64 -24.06 4.84
N ARG A 58 -37.33 -25.20 5.02
CA ARG A 58 -37.98 -25.93 3.92
C ARG A 58 -39.00 -25.08 3.18
N GLU A 59 -39.81 -24.34 3.92
CA GLU A 59 -40.85 -23.48 3.36
C GLU A 59 -40.24 -22.40 2.45
N MET A 60 -39.17 -21.76 2.93
CA MET A 60 -38.46 -20.72 2.17
C MET A 60 -37.68 -21.29 0.97
N ALA A 61 -37.08 -22.47 1.12
CA ALA A 61 -36.37 -23.14 0.03
C ALA A 61 -37.31 -23.55 -1.11
N LEU A 62 -38.53 -23.98 -0.78
CA LEU A 62 -39.60 -24.32 -1.74
C LEU A 62 -40.27 -23.07 -2.33
N LYS A 63 -40.36 -21.98 -1.57
CA LYS A 63 -40.83 -20.67 -2.05
C LYS A 63 -39.93 -20.08 -3.13
N GLY A 64 -38.62 -20.35 -3.05
CA GLY A 64 -37.63 -19.92 -4.04
C GLY A 64 -37.03 -18.53 -3.76
N GLY A 65 -36.30 -18.01 -4.73
CA GLY A 65 -35.63 -16.70 -4.67
C GLY A 65 -36.20 -15.71 -5.69
N ASP A 66 -35.45 -14.63 -5.95
CA ASP A 66 -35.83 -13.55 -6.87
C ASP A 66 -36.09 -14.05 -8.31
N GLU A 67 -35.49 -15.19 -8.66
CA GLU A 67 -35.61 -15.85 -9.96
C GLU A 67 -36.46 -17.15 -9.91
N GLY A 68 -37.40 -17.23 -8.97
CA GLY A 68 -38.41 -18.29 -8.89
C GLY A 68 -38.03 -19.52 -8.05
N LYS A 69 -38.82 -20.60 -8.21
CA LYS A 69 -38.64 -21.86 -7.47
C LYS A 69 -37.26 -22.47 -7.74
N VAL A 70 -36.54 -22.80 -6.66
CA VAL A 70 -35.20 -23.41 -6.74
C VAL A 70 -35.25 -24.93 -6.56
N ILE A 71 -36.24 -25.41 -5.80
CA ILE A 71 -36.56 -26.83 -5.61
C ILE A 71 -37.96 -27.07 -6.15
N ASP A 72 -38.09 -28.08 -7.01
CA ASP A 72 -39.36 -28.58 -7.51
C ASP A 72 -39.52 -30.04 -7.04
N LEU A 73 -40.60 -30.31 -6.30
CA LEU A 73 -40.90 -31.65 -5.76
C LEU A 73 -41.83 -32.46 -6.67
N GLU A 74 -42.49 -31.82 -7.64
CA GLU A 74 -43.29 -32.49 -8.66
C GLU A 74 -42.39 -33.01 -9.78
N LYS A 75 -41.26 -32.32 -10.02
CA LYS A 75 -40.20 -32.72 -10.95
C LYS A 75 -38.79 -32.52 -10.35
N PRO A 76 -38.32 -33.43 -9.48
CA PRO A 76 -37.00 -33.34 -8.82
C PRO A 76 -35.84 -33.07 -9.79
N GLU A 77 -35.82 -33.73 -10.95
CA GLU A 77 -34.81 -33.60 -12.00
C GLU A 77 -34.85 -32.25 -12.75
N GLU A 78 -35.99 -31.57 -12.78
CA GLU A 78 -36.08 -30.21 -13.35
C GLU A 78 -35.70 -29.11 -12.32
N SER A 79 -35.51 -29.48 -11.04
CA SER A 79 -35.13 -28.54 -9.96
C SER A 79 -33.91 -27.70 -10.33
N ARG A 80 -34.03 -26.38 -10.17
CA ARG A 80 -32.97 -25.44 -10.54
C ARG A 80 -31.69 -25.65 -9.72
N VAL A 81 -31.80 -26.08 -8.46
CA VAL A 81 -30.62 -26.43 -7.65
C VAL A 81 -29.75 -27.51 -8.31
N LEU A 82 -30.35 -28.52 -8.98
CA LEU A 82 -29.58 -29.53 -9.71
C LEU A 82 -28.89 -28.92 -10.94
N LYS A 83 -29.63 -28.14 -11.72
CA LYS A 83 -29.11 -27.45 -12.92
C LYS A 83 -27.94 -26.51 -12.60
N LEU A 84 -27.87 -25.97 -11.39
CA LEU A 84 -26.77 -25.11 -10.91
C LEU A 84 -25.57 -25.88 -10.33
N ILE A 85 -25.73 -27.11 -9.83
CA ILE A 85 -24.60 -27.88 -9.26
C ILE A 85 -23.93 -28.85 -10.24
N LEU A 86 -24.37 -28.92 -11.50
CA LEU A 86 -23.71 -29.73 -12.53
C LEU A 86 -22.33 -29.18 -12.92
N GLU A 87 -21.42 -30.06 -13.35
CA GLU A 87 -20.02 -29.75 -13.66
C GLU A 87 -19.84 -28.72 -14.80
N ASN A 88 -20.88 -28.53 -15.63
CA ASN A 88 -20.92 -27.59 -16.75
C ASN A 88 -21.91 -26.42 -16.51
N ALA A 89 -22.34 -26.19 -15.28
CA ALA A 89 -23.30 -25.15 -14.92
C ALA A 89 -22.68 -23.74 -14.83
N ASP A 90 -23.48 -22.74 -14.45
CA ASP A 90 -23.06 -21.35 -14.26
C ASP A 90 -21.77 -21.27 -13.38
N PRO A 91 -20.66 -20.70 -13.89
CA PRO A 91 -19.40 -20.64 -13.16
C PRO A 91 -19.45 -19.80 -11.87
N HIS A 92 -20.54 -19.07 -11.60
CA HIS A 92 -20.74 -18.34 -10.34
C HIS A 92 -21.41 -19.14 -9.22
N MET A 93 -21.93 -20.36 -9.46
CA MET A 93 -22.67 -21.12 -8.45
C MET A 93 -22.41 -22.63 -8.58
N PRO A 94 -21.86 -23.31 -7.55
CA PRO A 94 -21.29 -22.78 -6.30
C PRO A 94 -19.97 -22.01 -6.52
N PRO A 95 -19.82 -20.78 -5.99
CA PRO A 95 -18.77 -19.81 -6.40
C PRO A 95 -17.31 -20.14 -6.01
N LYS A 96 -17.03 -21.32 -5.43
CA LYS A 96 -15.71 -21.63 -4.81
C LYS A 96 -15.23 -23.07 -4.99
N LYS A 97 -16.13 -24.04 -5.16
CA LYS A 97 -15.81 -25.46 -5.39
C LYS A 97 -17.06 -26.17 -5.95
N GLN A 98 -16.93 -26.83 -7.09
CA GLN A 98 -17.98 -27.69 -7.62
C GLN A 98 -18.20 -28.93 -6.73
N LEU A 99 -19.44 -29.37 -6.60
CA LEU A 99 -19.75 -30.64 -5.95
C LEU A 99 -19.24 -31.81 -6.80
N THR A 100 -18.73 -32.86 -6.16
CA THR A 100 -18.33 -34.08 -6.84
C THR A 100 -19.54 -34.84 -7.38
N ALA A 101 -19.34 -35.70 -8.39
CA ALA A 101 -20.41 -36.54 -8.94
C ALA A 101 -21.17 -37.36 -7.87
N LYS A 102 -20.49 -37.77 -6.78
CA LYS A 102 -21.12 -38.45 -5.63
C LYS A 102 -22.02 -37.49 -4.84
N GLU A 103 -21.55 -36.30 -4.52
CA GLU A 103 -22.33 -35.29 -3.79
C GLU A 103 -23.55 -34.83 -4.61
N ILE A 104 -23.38 -34.62 -5.93
CA ILE A 104 -24.50 -34.30 -6.84
C ILE A 104 -25.53 -35.43 -6.85
N HIS A 105 -25.09 -36.70 -6.89
CA HIS A 105 -25.99 -37.84 -6.81
C HIS A 105 -26.78 -37.89 -5.49
N GLN A 106 -26.12 -37.64 -4.35
CA GLN A 106 -26.77 -37.57 -3.03
C GLN A 106 -27.75 -36.40 -2.89
N VAL A 107 -27.50 -35.25 -3.53
CA VAL A 107 -28.47 -34.14 -3.61
C VAL A 107 -29.67 -34.53 -4.49
N THR A 108 -29.44 -35.18 -5.62
CA THR A 108 -30.51 -35.68 -6.52
C THR A 108 -31.39 -36.73 -5.83
N GLU A 109 -30.81 -37.69 -5.12
CA GLU A 109 -31.53 -38.73 -4.37
C GLU A 109 -32.40 -38.11 -3.26
N TRP A 110 -31.86 -37.16 -2.51
CA TRP A 110 -32.59 -36.43 -1.47
C TRP A 110 -33.76 -35.58 -2.02
N LEU A 111 -33.61 -34.96 -3.20
CA LEU A 111 -34.72 -34.28 -3.89
C LEU A 111 -35.80 -35.28 -4.34
N SER A 112 -35.40 -36.39 -4.97
CA SER A 112 -36.31 -37.44 -5.44
C SER A 112 -37.08 -38.15 -4.33
N THR A 113 -36.56 -38.12 -3.09
CA THR A 113 -37.23 -38.63 -1.88
C THR A 113 -38.06 -37.58 -1.14
N GLY A 114 -38.36 -36.44 -1.80
CA GLY A 114 -39.30 -35.41 -1.35
C GLY A 114 -38.69 -34.24 -0.59
N ALA A 115 -37.36 -34.09 -0.64
CA ALA A 115 -36.58 -33.06 0.03
C ALA A 115 -37.01 -32.85 1.49
N LYS A 116 -36.79 -33.87 2.32
CA LYS A 116 -37.09 -33.81 3.75
C LYS A 116 -36.09 -32.88 4.44
N TRP A 117 -36.57 -31.85 5.13
CA TRP A 117 -35.76 -31.07 6.08
C TRP A 117 -35.78 -31.79 7.42
N ASP A 118 -34.68 -32.45 7.74
CA ASP A 118 -34.51 -33.14 9.01
C ASP A 118 -33.92 -32.19 10.07
N ALA A 119 -34.61 -32.07 11.21
CA ALA A 119 -34.24 -31.12 12.26
C ALA A 119 -32.92 -31.48 12.95
N GLU A 120 -32.57 -32.77 13.04
CA GLU A 120 -31.32 -33.23 13.65
C GLU A 120 -30.13 -32.93 12.73
N ILE A 121 -30.24 -33.23 11.43
CA ILE A 121 -29.22 -32.85 10.43
C ILE A 121 -29.05 -31.33 10.35
N LEU A 122 -30.11 -30.54 10.59
CA LEU A 122 -30.03 -29.08 10.66
C LEU A 122 -29.41 -28.56 11.98
N ALA A 123 -29.53 -29.31 13.08
CA ALA A 123 -28.86 -29.00 14.35
C ALA A 123 -27.38 -29.46 14.37
N GLU A 124 -27.03 -30.56 13.71
CA GLU A 124 -25.71 -31.19 13.81
C GLU A 124 -24.65 -30.59 12.88
N SER A 125 -23.45 -30.35 13.41
CA SER A 125 -22.24 -30.19 12.60
C SER A 125 -21.36 -31.40 12.88
N PRO A 126 -20.66 -31.97 11.88
CA PRO A 126 -19.75 -33.08 12.12
C PRO A 126 -18.70 -32.71 13.18
N GLU A 127 -18.45 -33.63 14.12
CA GLU A 127 -17.42 -33.46 15.15
C GLU A 127 -16.04 -33.37 14.51
N ARG A 128 -15.34 -32.23 14.69
CA ARG A 128 -13.97 -32.06 14.22
C ARG A 128 -13.01 -32.79 15.16
N LYS A 129 -12.52 -33.95 14.75
CA LYS A 129 -11.55 -34.75 15.49
C LYS A 129 -10.13 -34.39 15.06
N VAL A 130 -9.33 -33.93 16.00
CA VAL A 130 -7.90 -33.64 15.80
C VAL A 130 -7.14 -34.96 15.71
N GLU A 131 -6.53 -35.25 14.58
CA GLU A 131 -5.82 -36.50 14.32
C GLU A 131 -4.60 -36.70 15.24
N LYS A 132 -3.86 -35.62 15.53
CA LYS A 132 -2.60 -35.69 16.28
C LYS A 132 -2.41 -34.50 17.22
N TRP A 133 -2.35 -34.81 18.52
CA TRP A 133 -2.01 -33.85 19.57
C TRP A 133 -0.50 -33.80 19.81
N ARG A 134 0.01 -32.61 20.11
CA ARG A 134 1.39 -32.32 20.51
C ARG A 134 1.43 -31.76 21.94
N ALA A 135 2.56 -31.91 22.62
CA ALA A 135 2.82 -31.18 23.87
C ALA A 135 2.89 -29.68 23.58
N LEU A 136 2.49 -28.83 24.55
CA LEU A 136 2.82 -27.41 24.44
C LEU A 136 4.33 -27.23 24.69
N PRO A 137 4.99 -26.31 23.98
CA PRO A 137 6.37 -25.91 24.25
C PRO A 137 6.59 -25.50 25.71
N LYS A 138 7.78 -25.80 26.25
CA LYS A 138 8.19 -25.30 27.57
C LYS A 138 8.16 -23.77 27.57
N GLY A 139 7.60 -23.18 28.62
CA GLY A 139 7.45 -21.72 28.74
C GLY A 139 6.24 -21.11 28.02
N LEU A 140 5.56 -21.82 27.12
CA LEU A 140 4.32 -21.34 26.50
C LEU A 140 3.10 -21.67 27.37
N LEU A 141 2.90 -20.85 28.40
CA LEU A 141 1.85 -21.00 29.41
C LEU A 141 0.98 -19.73 29.53
N PRO A 142 0.35 -19.24 28.43
CA PRO A 142 -0.50 -18.06 28.48
C PRO A 142 -1.66 -18.23 29.48
N VAL A 143 -2.13 -17.11 30.04
CA VAL A 143 -3.40 -17.09 30.77
C VAL A 143 -4.54 -17.03 29.75
N GLY A 144 -5.22 -18.15 29.55
CA GLY A 144 -6.31 -18.27 28.58
C GLY A 144 -7.68 -17.84 29.11
N ALA A 145 -7.88 -17.86 30.44
CA ALA A 145 -9.11 -17.40 31.10
C ALA A 145 -8.89 -17.12 32.59
N LEU A 146 -9.72 -16.25 33.17
CA LEU A 146 -9.80 -15.99 34.62
C LEU A 146 -11.27 -15.98 35.07
N ALA A 147 -11.54 -16.54 36.25
CA ALA A 147 -12.87 -16.48 36.86
C ALA A 147 -12.77 -16.55 38.39
N THR A 148 -13.34 -15.57 39.08
CA THR A 148 -13.48 -15.57 40.55
C THR A 148 -14.74 -16.31 40.98
N SER A 149 -14.70 -16.95 42.15
CA SER A 149 -15.88 -17.58 42.75
C SER A 149 -16.96 -16.54 43.11
N PRO A 150 -18.25 -16.93 43.24
CA PRO A 150 -19.34 -15.98 43.49
C PRO A 150 -19.23 -15.17 44.80
N ASP A 151 -18.52 -15.71 45.80
CA ASP A 151 -18.18 -15.05 47.07
C ASP A 151 -16.89 -14.18 46.98
N GLY A 152 -16.23 -14.16 45.82
CA GLY A 152 -15.00 -13.41 45.55
C GLY A 152 -13.74 -13.95 46.24
N THR A 153 -13.84 -15.02 47.03
CA THR A 153 -12.74 -15.54 47.88
C THR A 153 -11.71 -16.36 47.12
N ARG A 154 -12.07 -17.00 46.00
CA ARG A 154 -11.19 -17.87 45.23
C ARG A 154 -11.05 -17.41 43.79
N LEU A 155 -9.88 -17.63 43.21
CA LEU A 155 -9.58 -17.39 41.80
C LEU A 155 -9.32 -18.73 41.11
N ALA A 156 -9.99 -18.94 39.97
CA ALA A 156 -9.60 -19.92 38.98
C ALA A 156 -8.88 -19.24 37.81
N MET A 157 -7.79 -19.85 37.35
CA MET A 157 -7.10 -19.44 36.12
C MET A 157 -6.86 -20.63 35.19
N GLY A 158 -7.10 -20.41 33.90
CA GLY A 158 -6.69 -21.32 32.84
C GLY A 158 -5.28 -20.93 32.41
N ARG A 159 -4.28 -21.76 32.71
CA ARG A 159 -2.89 -21.52 32.32
C ARG A 159 -2.38 -22.69 31.48
N GLY A 160 -2.11 -22.44 30.20
CA GLY A 160 -1.83 -23.52 29.25
C GLY A 160 -2.93 -24.60 29.27
N LYS A 161 -2.57 -25.88 29.37
CA LYS A 161 -3.54 -27.02 29.40
C LYS A 161 -4.12 -27.34 30.79
N ALA A 162 -3.93 -26.47 31.79
CA ALA A 162 -4.30 -26.72 33.19
C ALA A 162 -5.21 -25.63 33.75
N VAL A 163 -5.97 -26.00 34.79
CA VAL A 163 -6.68 -25.06 35.66
C VAL A 163 -5.94 -25.00 37.00
N GLU A 164 -5.63 -23.80 37.47
CA GLU A 164 -5.05 -23.58 38.79
C GLU A 164 -6.07 -22.84 39.68
N LEU A 165 -6.22 -23.27 40.94
CA LEU A 165 -7.01 -22.56 41.95
C LEU A 165 -6.11 -21.86 42.96
N PHE A 166 -6.53 -20.66 43.37
CA PHE A 166 -5.90 -19.86 44.42
C PHE A 166 -6.96 -19.35 45.40
N ASP A 167 -6.59 -19.30 46.67
CA ASP A 167 -7.32 -18.50 47.65
C ASP A 167 -6.87 -17.03 47.54
N LEU A 168 -7.80 -16.09 47.63
CA LEU A 168 -7.55 -14.65 47.61
C LEU A 168 -7.69 -14.00 49.00
N SER A 169 -8.14 -14.75 50.01
CA SER A 169 -8.26 -14.30 51.40
C SER A 169 -6.97 -14.50 52.21
N GLU A 170 -6.13 -15.46 51.82
CA GLU A 170 -4.82 -15.69 52.45
C GLU A 170 -3.73 -14.72 51.96
N LYS A 171 -2.80 -14.36 52.84
CA LYS A 171 -1.66 -13.49 52.50
C LYS A 171 -0.59 -14.21 51.65
N ASP A 172 -0.40 -15.52 51.88
CA ASP A 172 0.46 -16.38 51.06
C ASP A 172 -0.42 -17.21 50.13
N THR A 173 -0.48 -16.83 48.85
CA THR A 173 -1.34 -17.49 47.86
C THR A 173 -0.70 -18.76 47.30
N ASN A 174 -0.46 -19.76 48.15
CA ASN A 174 -0.09 -21.09 47.68
C ASN A 174 -1.29 -21.71 46.93
N GLY A 175 -1.05 -22.23 45.72
CA GLY A 175 -2.11 -22.76 44.87
C GLY A 175 -2.81 -23.95 45.53
N SER A 176 -4.14 -23.88 45.69
CA SER A 176 -4.94 -24.94 46.33
C SER A 176 -5.16 -26.17 45.42
N GLY A 177 -4.71 -26.10 44.16
CA GLY A 177 -4.50 -27.28 43.32
C GLY A 177 -4.27 -26.95 41.85
N VAL A 178 -3.54 -27.82 41.15
CA VAL A 178 -3.34 -27.78 39.69
C VAL A 178 -4.06 -28.95 39.03
N TRP A 179 -5.07 -28.67 38.22
CA TRP A 179 -5.93 -29.68 37.59
C TRP A 179 -5.61 -29.82 36.11
N LYS A 180 -5.23 -31.04 35.71
CA LYS A 180 -4.89 -31.40 34.32
C LYS A 180 -6.07 -32.09 33.61
N GLY A 181 -6.05 -32.13 32.27
CA GLY A 181 -7.01 -32.94 31.48
C GLY A 181 -7.41 -32.38 30.12
N HIS A 182 -7.08 -31.12 29.83
CA HIS A 182 -7.28 -30.52 28.52
C HIS A 182 -6.15 -30.88 27.54
N GLN A 183 -6.46 -30.93 26.25
CA GLN A 183 -5.49 -31.21 25.17
C GLN A 183 -5.01 -29.95 24.44
N ASP A 184 -5.74 -28.85 24.56
CA ASP A 184 -5.35 -27.51 24.11
C ASP A 184 -5.33 -26.56 25.32
N GLU A 185 -5.04 -25.29 25.09
CA GLU A 185 -5.16 -24.22 26.08
C GLU A 185 -6.57 -24.13 26.70
N VAL A 186 -6.64 -23.86 28.01
CA VAL A 186 -7.89 -23.59 28.72
C VAL A 186 -8.31 -22.15 28.46
N ARG A 187 -9.31 -21.97 27.59
CA ARG A 187 -9.75 -20.67 27.08
C ARG A 187 -11.01 -20.11 27.75
N SER A 188 -11.65 -20.89 28.62
CA SER A 188 -12.85 -20.44 29.30
C SER A 188 -13.04 -21.13 30.64
N LEU A 189 -13.60 -20.39 31.60
CA LEU A 189 -13.87 -20.82 32.97
C LEU A 189 -15.19 -20.21 33.43
N ALA A 190 -16.04 -21.00 34.10
CA ALA A 190 -17.20 -20.47 34.81
C ALA A 190 -17.46 -21.24 36.09
N TRP A 191 -17.76 -20.49 37.15
CA TRP A 191 -18.29 -21.00 38.40
C TRP A 191 -19.80 -21.14 38.29
N ASN A 192 -20.38 -22.18 38.91
CA ASN A 192 -21.83 -22.21 39.09
C ASN A 192 -22.27 -21.25 40.21
N GLN A 193 -23.55 -20.91 40.25
CA GLN A 193 -24.11 -19.88 41.13
C GLN A 193 -23.81 -20.05 42.65
N ASN A 194 -23.52 -21.28 43.10
CA ASN A 194 -23.18 -21.56 44.50
C ASN A 194 -21.69 -21.84 44.76
N GLY A 195 -20.81 -21.64 43.77
CA GLY A 195 -19.37 -21.78 43.91
C GLY A 195 -18.86 -23.20 44.20
N LYS A 196 -19.68 -24.23 43.99
CA LYS A 196 -19.33 -25.65 44.23
C LYS A 196 -18.80 -26.36 43.00
N LEU A 197 -19.16 -25.91 41.81
CA LEU A 197 -18.71 -26.47 40.53
C LEU A 197 -17.94 -25.41 39.73
N LEU A 198 -16.88 -25.86 39.06
CA LEU A 198 -16.10 -25.08 38.11
C LEU A 198 -16.06 -25.83 36.77
N ALA A 199 -16.58 -25.21 35.72
CA ALA A 199 -16.47 -25.67 34.35
C ALA A 199 -15.24 -25.03 33.68
N SER A 200 -14.54 -25.80 32.85
CA SER A 200 -13.36 -25.35 32.11
C SER A 200 -13.38 -25.85 30.67
N GLY A 201 -13.18 -24.96 29.70
CA GLY A 201 -13.24 -25.26 28.27
C GLY A 201 -11.88 -25.23 27.59
N GLY A 202 -11.65 -26.20 26.70
CA GLY A 202 -10.51 -26.27 25.79
C GLY A 202 -10.99 -26.56 24.35
N PHE A 203 -10.16 -27.16 23.49
CA PHE A 203 -10.64 -27.61 22.17
C PHE A 203 -11.52 -28.86 22.29
N GLY A 204 -12.75 -28.79 21.74
CA GLY A 204 -13.70 -29.90 21.64
C GLY A 204 -14.09 -30.52 22.98
N ARG A 205 -13.87 -29.82 24.11
CA ARG A 205 -13.95 -30.40 25.44
C ARG A 205 -14.31 -29.38 26.51
N VAL A 206 -15.24 -29.78 27.39
CA VAL A 206 -15.48 -29.14 28.69
C VAL A 206 -15.28 -30.15 29.81
N LEU A 207 -14.58 -29.73 30.87
CA LEU A 207 -14.41 -30.50 32.10
C LEU A 207 -15.08 -29.75 33.25
N VAL A 208 -16.02 -30.40 33.93
CA VAL A 208 -16.71 -29.87 35.12
C VAL A 208 -16.19 -30.59 36.37
N ARG A 209 -15.70 -29.81 37.34
CA ARG A 209 -15.06 -30.32 38.56
C ARG A 209 -15.70 -29.75 39.83
N GLU A 210 -15.64 -30.52 40.91
CA GLU A 210 -15.97 -30.05 42.25
C GLU A 210 -14.87 -29.09 42.73
N ALA A 211 -15.26 -27.87 43.08
CA ALA A 211 -14.33 -26.80 43.38
C ALA A 211 -13.60 -26.93 44.74
N LYS A 212 -14.00 -27.89 45.58
CA LYS A 212 -13.38 -28.15 46.88
C LYS A 212 -12.08 -28.97 46.78
N ASN A 213 -11.99 -29.87 45.79
CA ASN A 213 -10.94 -30.89 45.71
C ASN A 213 -10.49 -31.20 44.26
N GLY A 214 -11.10 -30.58 43.25
CA GLY A 214 -10.81 -30.83 41.84
C GLY A 214 -11.36 -32.13 41.26
N LYS A 215 -12.18 -32.89 42.01
CA LYS A 215 -12.78 -34.15 41.55
C LYS A 215 -13.57 -33.90 40.25
N LEU A 216 -13.30 -34.70 39.23
CA LEU A 216 -14.05 -34.65 37.97
C LEU A 216 -15.49 -35.11 38.22
N ILE A 217 -16.46 -34.26 37.91
CA ILE A 217 -17.89 -34.55 37.99
C ILE A 217 -18.43 -34.94 36.62
N GLN A 218 -18.05 -34.21 35.57
CA GLN A 218 -18.42 -34.56 34.20
C GLN A 218 -17.34 -34.19 33.18
N LYS A 219 -17.25 -35.00 32.12
CA LYS A 219 -16.45 -34.77 30.92
C LYS A 219 -17.37 -34.71 29.72
N ILE A 220 -17.39 -33.57 29.04
CA ILE A 220 -18.18 -33.35 27.81
C ILE A 220 -17.18 -33.22 26.68
N ASP A 221 -17.08 -34.23 25.82
CA ASP A 221 -16.24 -34.21 24.61
C ASP A 221 -16.92 -34.83 23.38
N HIS A 222 -18.25 -34.67 23.32
CA HIS A 222 -19.11 -34.99 22.18
C HIS A 222 -19.97 -33.77 21.81
N GLY A 223 -20.40 -33.67 20.54
CA GLY A 223 -21.23 -32.58 20.01
C GLY A 223 -20.51 -31.23 19.83
N LEU A 224 -19.23 -31.12 20.22
CA LEU A 224 -18.39 -29.93 20.14
C LEU A 224 -17.41 -30.05 18.94
N SER A 225 -17.10 -28.95 18.26
CA SER A 225 -16.28 -28.96 17.03
C SER A 225 -15.19 -27.90 16.93
N GLY A 226 -15.07 -27.00 17.92
CA GLY A 226 -14.09 -25.92 17.93
C GLY A 226 -13.37 -25.73 19.26
N ARG A 227 -12.68 -24.58 19.39
CA ARG A 227 -12.19 -24.11 20.70
C ARG A 227 -13.37 -23.59 21.51
N ILE A 228 -13.49 -24.04 22.76
CA ILE A 228 -14.46 -23.47 23.69
C ILE A 228 -13.92 -22.17 24.26
N THR A 229 -14.09 -21.10 23.46
CA THR A 229 -13.63 -19.73 23.72
C THR A 229 -14.40 -19.05 24.86
N SER A 230 -15.62 -19.50 25.16
CA SER A 230 -16.39 -19.01 26.29
C SER A 230 -17.36 -20.08 26.80
N LEU A 231 -17.71 -20.05 28.09
CA LEU A 231 -18.78 -20.84 28.67
C LEU A 231 -19.35 -20.15 29.91
N THR A 232 -20.60 -20.43 30.27
CA THR A 232 -21.20 -19.91 31.50
C THR A 232 -22.26 -20.85 32.07
N PHE A 233 -22.44 -20.83 33.39
CA PHE A 233 -23.62 -21.41 34.02
C PHE A 233 -24.75 -20.39 33.98
N ALA A 234 -25.93 -20.81 33.51
CA ALA A 234 -27.09 -19.94 33.32
C ALA A 234 -28.29 -20.44 34.13
N GLY A 235 -29.13 -19.50 34.54
CA GLY A 235 -30.32 -19.74 35.37
C GLY A 235 -30.04 -19.57 36.86
N LYS A 236 -31.09 -19.28 37.62
CA LYS A 236 -31.02 -18.90 39.05
C LYS A 236 -30.42 -19.97 39.96
N ARG A 237 -30.37 -21.23 39.53
CA ARG A 237 -29.71 -22.34 40.25
C ARG A 237 -28.57 -22.96 39.45
N GLY A 238 -28.20 -22.36 38.32
CA GLY A 238 -27.26 -22.92 37.35
C GLY A 238 -27.85 -24.17 36.67
N GLU A 239 -29.12 -24.12 36.28
CA GLU A 239 -29.86 -25.21 35.63
C GLU A 239 -29.25 -25.64 34.29
N TRP A 240 -28.53 -24.72 33.63
CA TRP A 240 -27.89 -24.93 32.34
C TRP A 240 -26.40 -24.58 32.36
N LEU A 241 -25.62 -25.32 31.58
CA LEU A 241 -24.27 -24.95 31.17
C LEU A 241 -24.32 -24.59 29.69
N VAL A 242 -24.04 -23.33 29.37
CA VAL A 242 -23.99 -22.81 28.00
C VAL A 242 -22.54 -22.76 27.54
N VAL A 243 -22.28 -23.35 26.39
CA VAL A 243 -20.94 -23.51 25.82
C VAL A 243 -20.87 -22.79 24.48
N ALA A 244 -19.98 -21.81 24.33
CA ALA A 244 -19.65 -21.24 23.04
C ALA A 244 -18.70 -22.19 22.31
N ASP A 245 -19.15 -22.74 21.20
CA ASP A 245 -18.42 -23.70 20.36
C ASP A 245 -18.51 -23.29 18.89
N GLY A 246 -17.66 -23.86 18.04
CA GLY A 246 -17.82 -23.76 16.59
C GLY A 246 -16.51 -23.51 15.86
N GLU A 247 -16.52 -23.81 14.56
CA GLU A 247 -15.34 -23.67 13.74
C GLU A 247 -15.09 -22.19 13.35
N PRO A 248 -13.87 -21.67 13.61
CA PRO A 248 -13.50 -20.33 13.21
C PRO A 248 -13.71 -20.08 11.71
N THR A 249 -14.30 -18.94 11.39
CA THR A 249 -14.73 -18.45 10.07
C THR A 249 -15.91 -19.20 9.42
N VAL A 250 -16.60 -20.07 10.17
CA VAL A 250 -17.72 -20.88 9.68
C VAL A 250 -19.02 -20.63 10.46
N SER A 251 -18.96 -20.68 11.80
CA SER A 251 -20.12 -20.43 12.67
C SER A 251 -19.73 -20.32 14.15
N GLY A 252 -20.39 -19.43 14.88
CA GLY A 252 -20.45 -19.45 16.34
C GLY A 252 -21.74 -20.13 16.81
N ARG A 253 -21.60 -21.17 17.64
CA ARG A 253 -22.69 -21.98 18.17
C ARG A 253 -22.80 -21.83 19.69
N LEU A 254 -24.02 -21.88 20.19
CA LEU A 254 -24.31 -22.09 21.61
C LEU A 254 -24.78 -23.54 21.77
N VAL A 255 -24.05 -24.32 22.55
CA VAL A 255 -24.43 -25.70 22.90
C VAL A 255 -24.86 -25.69 24.36
N ILE A 256 -26.12 -26.06 24.63
CA ILE A 256 -26.72 -25.97 25.96
C ILE A 256 -26.84 -27.37 26.56
N PHE A 257 -26.33 -27.54 27.77
CA PHE A 257 -26.39 -28.79 28.55
C PHE A 257 -27.21 -28.60 29.82
N ASN A 258 -28.02 -29.59 30.19
CA ASN A 258 -28.70 -29.60 31.49
C ASN A 258 -27.73 -30.02 32.60
N THR A 259 -27.60 -29.26 33.69
CA THR A 259 -26.58 -29.54 34.73
C THR A 259 -26.93 -30.66 35.71
N LYS A 260 -28.16 -31.20 35.67
CA LYS A 260 -28.57 -32.35 36.50
C LYS A 260 -28.21 -33.69 35.86
N ILE A 261 -28.42 -33.80 34.55
CA ILE A 261 -28.23 -35.05 33.78
C ILE A 261 -27.05 -34.99 32.80
N TRP A 262 -26.51 -33.80 32.54
CA TRP A 262 -25.38 -33.51 31.64
C TRP A 262 -25.59 -33.84 30.16
N GLU A 263 -26.85 -33.98 29.75
CA GLU A 263 -27.24 -34.16 28.34
C GLU A 263 -27.42 -32.81 27.63
N ARG A 264 -27.13 -32.81 26.32
CA ARG A 264 -27.32 -31.66 25.41
C ARG A 264 -28.81 -31.44 25.19
N THR A 265 -29.34 -30.30 25.62
CA THR A 265 -30.75 -29.94 25.41
C THR A 265 -30.98 -29.21 24.09
N GLU A 266 -30.01 -28.41 23.63
CA GLU A 266 -30.19 -27.57 22.43
C GLU A 266 -28.83 -27.21 21.79
N THR A 267 -28.84 -26.85 20.51
CA THR A 267 -27.69 -26.30 19.78
C THR A 267 -28.16 -25.21 18.81
N ILE A 268 -27.63 -24.01 18.97
CA ILE A 268 -28.10 -22.80 18.28
C ILE A 268 -26.94 -22.21 17.48
N ARG A 269 -27.14 -21.97 16.18
CA ARG A 269 -26.20 -21.19 15.36
C ARG A 269 -26.40 -19.69 15.64
N ALA A 270 -25.82 -19.22 16.74
CA ALA A 270 -26.01 -17.84 17.20
C ALA A 270 -25.32 -16.79 16.30
N HIS A 271 -24.16 -17.12 15.74
CA HIS A 271 -23.29 -16.18 15.01
C HIS A 271 -22.68 -16.78 13.73
N GLY A 272 -22.28 -15.89 12.82
CA GLY A 272 -21.60 -16.23 11.57
C GLY A 272 -20.13 -16.66 11.75
N ASP A 273 -19.54 -16.35 12.90
CA ASP A 273 -18.17 -16.69 13.27
C ASP A 273 -18.05 -16.90 14.81
N SER A 274 -16.88 -17.27 15.33
CA SER A 274 -16.59 -17.60 16.73
C SER A 274 -17.11 -16.57 17.74
N ILE A 275 -17.73 -17.06 18.81
CA ILE A 275 -18.17 -16.28 19.97
C ILE A 275 -17.02 -16.21 20.98
N TYR A 276 -16.52 -15.02 21.30
CA TYR A 276 -15.44 -14.83 22.28
C TYR A 276 -15.96 -14.60 23.70
N GLY A 277 -17.09 -13.90 23.86
CA GLY A 277 -17.66 -13.56 25.16
C GLY A 277 -19.05 -14.14 25.40
N LEU A 278 -19.29 -14.63 26.61
CA LEU A 278 -20.59 -14.98 27.16
C LEU A 278 -20.77 -14.31 28.52
N THR A 279 -21.91 -13.66 28.74
CA THR A 279 -22.24 -13.02 30.03
C THR A 279 -23.74 -13.14 30.32
N THR A 280 -24.13 -13.29 31.59
CA THR A 280 -25.53 -13.33 32.04
C THR A 280 -25.94 -12.03 32.72
N SER A 281 -27.21 -11.67 32.64
CA SER A 281 -27.75 -10.54 33.39
C SER A 281 -27.82 -10.87 34.90
N PRO A 282 -27.66 -9.89 35.81
CA PRO A 282 -27.70 -10.12 37.25
C PRO A 282 -29.00 -10.79 37.78
N ASP A 283 -30.09 -10.76 37.00
CA ASP A 283 -31.37 -11.40 37.34
C ASP A 283 -31.55 -12.80 36.74
N GLU A 284 -30.54 -13.31 36.01
CA GLU A 284 -30.49 -14.61 35.34
C GLU A 284 -31.63 -14.85 34.34
N LYS A 285 -32.09 -13.79 33.66
CA LYS A 285 -33.10 -13.87 32.58
C LYS A 285 -32.53 -13.68 31.17
N LEU A 286 -31.44 -12.92 31.04
CA LEU A 286 -30.85 -12.58 29.75
C LEU A 286 -29.39 -13.04 29.70
N MET A 287 -28.93 -13.34 28.50
CA MET A 287 -27.54 -13.65 28.18
C MET A 287 -27.11 -12.80 26.99
N ALA A 288 -25.85 -12.42 26.92
CA ALA A 288 -25.27 -11.77 25.75
C ALA A 288 -24.07 -12.58 25.22
N THR A 289 -23.92 -12.56 23.90
CA THR A 289 -22.80 -13.14 23.14
C THR A 289 -22.01 -12.02 22.46
N ALA A 290 -20.68 -12.10 22.47
CA ALA A 290 -19.78 -11.23 21.70
C ALA A 290 -19.01 -12.07 20.67
N SER A 291 -18.90 -11.62 19.41
CA SER A 291 -18.47 -12.49 18.30
C SER A 291 -17.56 -11.83 17.24
N ALA A 292 -16.79 -12.68 16.58
CA ALA A 292 -15.95 -12.37 15.42
C ALA A 292 -16.74 -11.96 14.15
N ASP A 293 -18.06 -12.16 14.11
CA ASP A 293 -18.92 -11.61 13.04
C ASP A 293 -19.25 -10.11 13.23
N LYS A 294 -18.51 -9.43 14.12
CA LYS A 294 -18.59 -7.98 14.43
C LYS A 294 -19.87 -7.57 15.16
N LEU A 295 -20.66 -8.55 15.63
CA LEU A 295 -21.89 -8.33 16.38
C LEU A 295 -21.75 -8.83 17.82
N ALA A 296 -22.48 -8.17 18.72
CA ALA A 296 -22.98 -8.83 19.92
C ALA A 296 -24.47 -9.12 19.76
N LYS A 297 -24.98 -10.18 20.38
CA LYS A 297 -26.41 -10.54 20.35
C LYS A 297 -26.91 -10.84 21.76
N MET A 298 -28.20 -10.62 21.99
CA MET A 298 -28.85 -10.89 23.27
C MET A 298 -29.87 -12.03 23.16
N TRP A 299 -29.98 -12.83 24.21
CA TRP A 299 -30.74 -14.07 24.26
C TRP A 299 -31.54 -14.15 25.56
N THR A 300 -32.69 -14.79 25.52
CA THR A 300 -33.49 -15.10 26.73
C THR A 300 -33.06 -16.45 27.29
N ILE A 301 -32.68 -16.52 28.57
CA ILE A 301 -32.25 -17.77 29.21
C ILE A 301 -33.44 -18.72 29.32
N GLY A 302 -33.20 -20.01 29.05
CA GLY A 302 -34.19 -21.09 29.16
C GLY A 302 -35.14 -21.25 27.97
N SER A 303 -35.52 -20.17 27.28
CA SER A 303 -36.22 -20.24 25.97
C SER A 303 -35.29 -20.08 24.77
N TRP A 304 -34.07 -19.59 25.01
CA TRP A 304 -32.94 -19.39 24.09
C TRP A 304 -33.23 -18.59 22.82
N LYS A 305 -34.36 -17.87 22.78
CA LYS A 305 -34.71 -16.98 21.67
C LYS A 305 -33.86 -15.71 21.70
N SER A 306 -33.40 -15.28 20.53
CA SER A 306 -32.75 -13.99 20.33
C SER A 306 -33.71 -12.83 20.64
N LYS A 307 -33.21 -11.82 21.35
CA LYS A 307 -33.88 -10.53 21.60
C LYS A 307 -33.46 -9.48 20.55
N GLY A 308 -32.33 -9.69 19.86
CA GLY A 308 -31.78 -8.79 18.84
C GLY A 308 -30.25 -8.66 18.89
N SER A 309 -29.71 -7.86 17.97
CA SER A 309 -28.28 -7.55 17.84
C SER A 309 -27.92 -6.20 18.46
N LEU A 310 -26.66 -6.05 18.85
CA LEU A 310 -25.99 -4.79 19.17
C LEU A 310 -24.98 -4.54 18.04
N GLU A 311 -25.28 -3.57 17.16
CA GLU A 311 -24.56 -3.34 15.91
C GLU A 311 -23.84 -1.99 15.94
N GLY A 312 -22.53 -1.97 15.69
CA GLY A 312 -21.76 -0.73 15.66
C GLY A 312 -20.24 -0.88 15.76
N HIS A 313 -19.72 -2.03 16.23
CA HIS A 313 -18.28 -2.31 16.15
C HIS A 313 -17.83 -2.48 14.69
N THR A 314 -16.66 -1.94 14.35
CA THR A 314 -16.11 -2.04 12.99
C THR A 314 -15.23 -3.28 12.81
N GLU A 315 -14.80 -3.93 13.90
CA GLU A 315 -14.08 -5.20 13.91
C GLU A 315 -14.66 -6.18 14.95
N TYR A 316 -13.99 -7.32 15.20
CA TYR A 316 -14.49 -8.39 16.08
C TYR A 316 -14.90 -7.88 17.47
N VAL A 317 -16.02 -8.35 18.02
CA VAL A 317 -16.42 -8.08 19.41
C VAL A 317 -15.84 -9.16 20.31
N MET A 318 -14.93 -8.79 21.20
CA MET A 318 -14.10 -9.71 21.98
C MET A 318 -14.73 -10.09 23.33
N SER A 319 -15.39 -9.14 24.01
CA SER A 319 -16.01 -9.39 25.31
C SER A 319 -17.25 -8.50 25.52
N ALA A 320 -18.10 -8.89 26.47
CA ALA A 320 -19.30 -8.17 26.86
C ALA A 320 -19.57 -8.34 28.36
N ALA A 321 -20.06 -7.30 29.04
CA ALA A 321 -20.49 -7.37 30.43
C ALA A 321 -21.75 -6.51 30.69
N PHE A 322 -22.73 -7.09 31.39
CA PHE A 322 -23.88 -6.35 31.89
C PHE A 322 -23.49 -5.39 33.02
N SER A 323 -24.19 -4.26 33.10
CA SER A 323 -24.13 -3.38 34.26
C SER A 323 -24.67 -4.11 35.51
N PRO A 324 -24.26 -3.71 36.73
CA PRO A 324 -24.72 -4.33 37.98
C PRO A 324 -26.24 -4.31 38.21
N ASN A 325 -26.94 -3.36 37.58
CA ASN A 325 -28.41 -3.28 37.63
C ASN A 325 -29.11 -4.05 36.49
N GLY A 326 -28.37 -4.57 35.50
CA GLY A 326 -28.90 -5.32 34.36
C GLY A 326 -29.60 -4.49 33.28
N GLU A 327 -29.64 -3.16 33.41
CA GLU A 327 -30.34 -2.25 32.47
C GLU A 327 -29.46 -1.80 31.29
N ARG A 328 -28.14 -1.96 31.42
CA ARG A 328 -27.12 -1.55 30.45
C ARG A 328 -26.13 -2.69 30.21
N ILE A 329 -25.43 -2.65 29.09
CA ILE A 329 -24.40 -3.63 28.72
C ILE A 329 -23.27 -2.93 27.98
N ALA A 330 -22.02 -3.33 28.22
CA ALA A 330 -20.85 -2.85 27.48
C ALA A 330 -20.30 -3.98 26.61
N THR A 331 -19.78 -3.62 25.45
CA THR A 331 -19.06 -4.50 24.51
C THR A 331 -17.70 -3.90 24.20
N ALA A 332 -16.67 -4.73 24.10
CA ALA A 332 -15.31 -4.30 23.74
C ALA A 332 -14.85 -4.98 22.45
N GLY A 333 -14.21 -4.21 21.57
CA GLY A 333 -13.86 -4.65 20.22
C GLY A 333 -12.36 -4.69 19.91
N ALA A 334 -12.05 -5.41 18.85
CA ALA A 334 -10.76 -5.34 18.15
C ALA A 334 -10.54 -4.02 17.39
N ASP A 335 -11.60 -3.20 17.26
CA ASP A 335 -11.51 -1.80 16.82
C ASP A 335 -10.96 -0.83 17.89
N ALA A 336 -10.50 -1.38 19.03
CA ALA A 336 -10.00 -0.67 20.22
C ALA A 336 -11.05 0.16 20.99
N PHE A 337 -12.32 0.11 20.60
CA PHE A 337 -13.42 0.81 21.27
C PHE A 337 -14.16 -0.05 22.29
N ILE A 338 -14.77 0.62 23.25
CA ILE A 338 -15.85 0.12 24.10
C ILE A 338 -17.13 0.86 23.71
N LYS A 339 -18.23 0.11 23.60
CA LYS A 339 -19.56 0.64 23.28
C LYS A 339 -20.53 0.22 24.39
N ALA A 340 -21.37 1.15 24.83
CA ALA A 340 -22.35 0.93 25.89
C ALA A 340 -23.79 1.08 25.34
N TRP A 341 -24.64 0.13 25.72
CA TRP A 341 -25.97 -0.08 25.13
C TRP A 341 -27.06 -0.19 26.19
N LYS A 342 -28.27 0.28 25.87
CA LYS A 342 -29.46 0.14 26.73
C LYS A 342 -30.15 -1.20 26.46
N VAL A 343 -30.24 -2.07 27.47
CA VAL A 343 -30.70 -3.49 27.36
C VAL A 343 -32.13 -3.63 26.85
N ASN A 344 -32.98 -2.61 27.03
CA ASN A 344 -34.38 -2.63 26.60
C ASN A 344 -34.62 -2.11 25.19
N THR A 345 -33.75 -1.24 24.66
CA THR A 345 -33.90 -0.63 23.33
C THR A 345 -32.85 -1.13 22.32
N LEU A 346 -31.81 -1.82 22.78
CA LEU A 346 -30.64 -2.24 22.01
C LEU A 346 -29.86 -1.09 21.34
N LYS A 347 -30.13 0.16 21.74
CA LYS A 347 -29.44 1.34 21.22
C LYS A 347 -28.14 1.60 21.98
N GLU A 348 -27.10 1.95 21.22
CA GLU A 348 -25.89 2.58 21.73
C GLU A 348 -26.26 3.90 22.42
N PHE A 349 -25.61 4.22 23.53
CA PHE A 349 -25.73 5.53 24.19
C PHE A 349 -24.37 6.17 24.50
N SER A 350 -23.26 5.41 24.42
CA SER A 350 -21.91 5.92 24.63
C SER A 350 -20.88 5.05 23.91
N THR A 351 -19.86 5.69 23.34
CA THR A 351 -18.67 5.06 22.75
C THR A 351 -17.43 5.75 23.30
N PHE A 352 -16.42 4.98 23.68
CA PHE A 352 -15.15 5.50 24.20
C PHE A 352 -14.00 4.54 23.94
N SER A 353 -12.78 5.08 23.89
CA SER A 353 -11.53 4.33 23.85
C SER A 353 -10.53 4.97 24.82
N GLY A 354 -9.48 4.23 25.18
CA GLY A 354 -8.42 4.79 26.01
C GLY A 354 -7.59 5.83 25.25
N ARG A 355 -7.11 6.86 25.94
CA ARG A 355 -6.17 7.84 25.37
C ARG A 355 -4.97 7.10 24.78
N GLN A 356 -4.70 7.37 23.50
CA GLN A 356 -3.65 6.72 22.70
C GLN A 356 -3.82 5.21 22.44
N ALA A 357 -4.92 4.58 22.84
CA ALA A 357 -5.16 3.16 22.58
C ALA A 357 -5.52 2.90 21.10
N LYS A 358 -4.55 2.41 20.32
CA LYS A 358 -4.75 1.91 18.94
C LYS A 358 -4.91 0.38 18.84
N LEU A 359 -4.80 -0.35 19.96
CA LEU A 359 -4.76 -1.82 19.99
C LEU A 359 -6.04 -2.46 20.57
N PRO A 360 -6.41 -3.67 20.09
CA PRO A 360 -7.59 -4.43 20.51
C PRO A 360 -7.82 -4.53 22.01
N LYS A 361 -9.09 -4.50 22.40
CA LYS A 361 -9.54 -4.81 23.76
C LYS A 361 -9.90 -6.28 23.83
N THR A 362 -9.23 -7.01 24.71
CA THR A 362 -9.30 -8.47 24.81
C THR A 362 -10.40 -8.92 25.75
N ASP A 363 -10.61 -8.18 26.84
CA ASP A 363 -11.62 -8.50 27.84
C ASP A 363 -12.12 -7.24 28.61
N LEU A 364 -13.29 -7.34 29.24
CA LEU A 364 -13.92 -6.26 30.01
C LEU A 364 -14.79 -6.79 31.17
N LEU A 365 -14.90 -5.99 32.23
CA LEU A 365 -15.91 -6.18 33.28
C LEU A 365 -16.57 -4.85 33.66
N TRP A 366 -17.81 -4.90 34.14
CA TRP A 366 -18.58 -3.75 34.63
C TRP A 366 -19.04 -4.04 36.06
N LYS A 367 -18.67 -3.17 37.01
CA LYS A 367 -19.05 -3.25 38.43
C LYS A 367 -19.58 -1.91 38.93
N LEU A 368 -20.12 -1.89 40.14
CA LEU A 368 -20.34 -0.64 40.88
C LEU A 368 -18.99 -0.16 41.40
N ASN A 369 -18.77 1.16 41.38
CA ASN A 369 -17.52 1.79 41.75
C ASN A 369 -17.00 1.36 43.15
N PRO A 370 -15.99 0.46 43.23
CA PRO A 370 -15.57 -0.12 44.49
C PRO A 370 -14.73 0.85 45.33
N THR A 371 -14.33 1.99 44.74
CA THR A 371 -13.59 3.04 45.45
C THR A 371 -14.43 3.67 46.56
N LYS A 372 -15.74 3.81 46.34
CA LYS A 372 -16.71 4.35 47.31
C LYS A 372 -17.23 3.25 48.25
N GLU A 373 -17.70 3.63 49.44
CA GLU A 373 -18.29 2.67 50.39
C GLU A 373 -19.72 2.29 50.02
N LYS A 374 -20.49 3.27 49.54
CA LYS A 374 -21.88 3.11 49.09
C LYS A 374 -22.02 3.76 47.70
N PRO A 375 -21.53 3.12 46.63
CA PRO A 375 -21.73 3.62 45.27
C PRO A 375 -23.22 3.71 44.93
N ALA A 376 -23.60 4.69 44.11
CA ALA A 376 -24.95 4.81 43.58
C ALA A 376 -25.22 3.70 42.54
N LYS A 377 -26.49 3.45 42.20
CA LYS A 377 -26.87 2.35 41.27
C LYS A 377 -26.35 2.54 39.84
N ASP A 378 -26.01 3.77 39.50
CA ASP A 378 -25.52 4.31 38.24
C ASP A 378 -24.03 4.71 38.30
N ASP A 379 -23.34 4.42 39.42
CA ASP A 379 -21.92 4.71 39.63
C ASP A 379 -21.04 3.67 38.92
N ASP A 380 -21.03 3.80 37.60
CA ASP A 380 -20.43 2.84 36.67
C ASP A 380 -18.91 2.77 36.80
N TRP A 381 -18.40 1.54 36.83
CA TRP A 381 -16.97 1.24 36.89
C TRP A 381 -16.66 0.10 35.94
N ILE A 382 -16.22 0.47 34.73
CA ILE A 382 -15.84 -0.47 33.68
C ILE A 382 -14.32 -0.62 33.71
N VAL A 383 -13.83 -1.86 33.76
CA VAL A 383 -12.41 -2.17 33.60
C VAL A 383 -12.22 -2.95 32.30
N THR A 384 -11.26 -2.54 31.49
CA THR A 384 -10.85 -3.27 30.28
C THR A 384 -9.36 -3.58 30.30
N VAL A 385 -9.01 -4.62 29.55
CA VAL A 385 -7.63 -5.00 29.23
C VAL A 385 -7.49 -5.16 27.72
N GLY A 386 -6.25 -5.11 27.22
CA GLY A 386 -5.99 -5.21 25.79
C GLY A 386 -4.56 -5.61 25.46
N ALA A 387 -4.30 -5.74 24.16
CA ALA A 387 -2.99 -6.13 23.63
C ALA A 387 -1.87 -5.11 23.90
N ASP A 388 -2.22 -3.88 24.31
CA ASP A 388 -1.27 -2.84 24.74
C ASP A 388 -0.71 -3.03 26.16
N GLY A 389 -1.14 -4.06 26.90
CA GLY A 389 -0.63 -4.40 28.24
C GLY A 389 -1.19 -3.55 29.39
N THR A 390 -1.98 -2.51 29.09
CA THR A 390 -2.41 -1.49 30.06
C THR A 390 -3.86 -1.70 30.51
N PRO A 391 -4.11 -2.07 31.77
CA PRO A 391 -5.46 -2.03 32.34
C PRO A 391 -5.99 -0.59 32.38
N ARG A 392 -7.27 -0.41 32.03
CA ARG A 392 -7.93 0.90 32.06
C ARG A 392 -9.26 0.82 32.77
N VAL A 393 -9.51 1.83 33.59
CA VAL A 393 -10.78 2.05 34.28
C VAL A 393 -11.51 3.20 33.61
N PHE A 394 -12.80 3.03 33.36
CA PHE A 394 -13.70 4.06 32.87
C PHE A 394 -14.83 4.28 33.90
N THR A 395 -15.05 5.54 34.26
CA THR A 395 -16.14 6.01 35.12
C THR A 395 -16.88 7.16 34.45
N ASP A 396 -17.96 7.64 35.06
CA ASP A 396 -18.66 8.86 34.64
C ASP A 396 -19.06 8.80 33.15
N LEU A 397 -19.78 7.73 32.77
CA LEU A 397 -20.23 7.51 31.39
C LEU A 397 -21.15 8.64 30.94
N ILE A 398 -20.86 9.22 29.77
CA ILE A 398 -21.65 10.30 29.19
C ILE A 398 -22.56 9.73 28.12
N GLU A 399 -23.87 10.00 28.24
CA GLU A 399 -24.83 9.69 27.18
C GLU A 399 -24.71 10.73 26.05
N HIS A 400 -24.64 10.26 24.80
CA HIS A 400 -24.55 11.09 23.60
C HIS A 400 -25.49 10.57 22.51
N GLU A 401 -26.14 11.49 21.78
CA GLU A 401 -26.87 11.16 20.56
C GLU A 401 -26.05 11.57 19.32
N GLY A 402 -25.44 10.60 18.66
CA GLY A 402 -24.71 10.78 17.39
C GLY A 402 -23.20 10.59 17.46
N ALA A 403 -22.56 10.60 16.29
CA ALA A 403 -21.12 10.37 16.14
C ALA A 403 -20.33 11.68 16.33
N GLN A 404 -19.80 11.91 17.53
CA GLN A 404 -18.86 12.99 17.83
C GLN A 404 -17.58 12.49 18.53
N THR A 405 -16.56 13.34 18.57
CA THR A 405 -15.16 13.02 18.94
C THR A 405 -14.82 13.27 20.42
N SER A 406 -15.80 13.54 21.28
CA SER A 406 -15.60 13.70 22.73
C SER A 406 -15.34 12.36 23.43
N THR A 407 -14.62 12.39 24.55
CA THR A 407 -14.41 11.20 25.38
C THR A 407 -15.70 10.82 26.11
N GLY A 408 -16.42 9.80 25.63
CA GLY A 408 -17.69 9.33 26.21
C GLY A 408 -17.62 8.75 27.64
N ALA A 409 -16.42 8.70 28.24
CA ALA A 409 -16.21 8.30 29.63
C ALA A 409 -14.92 8.95 30.18
N LYS A 410 -14.83 9.04 31.50
CA LYS A 410 -13.60 9.46 32.20
C LYS A 410 -12.66 8.27 32.38
N GLU A 411 -11.48 8.35 31.77
CA GLU A 411 -10.45 7.31 31.83
C GLU A 411 -9.48 7.49 33.01
N ARG A 412 -9.07 6.36 33.60
CA ARG A 412 -7.84 6.20 34.38
C ARG A 412 -7.07 4.97 33.90
N ALA A 413 -5.95 5.18 33.21
CA ALA A 413 -5.00 4.12 32.89
C ALA A 413 -4.16 3.74 34.13
N TRP A 414 -3.80 2.46 34.23
CA TRP A 414 -2.89 1.94 35.26
C TRP A 414 -1.47 1.79 34.72
N THR A 415 -0.52 1.35 35.55
CA THR A 415 0.85 1.07 35.11
C THR A 415 0.83 -0.02 34.02
N ASN A 416 1.52 0.24 32.90
CA ASN A 416 1.57 -0.71 31.80
C ASN A 416 2.34 -1.99 32.21
N ASN A 417 1.86 -3.15 31.77
CA ASN A 417 2.66 -4.38 31.79
C ASN A 417 3.56 -4.45 30.53
N GLU A 418 4.61 -5.25 30.62
CA GLU A 418 5.53 -5.52 29.50
C GLU A 418 4.85 -6.30 28.35
N PHE A 419 3.79 -7.05 28.65
CA PHE A 419 3.12 -7.95 27.71
C PHE A 419 1.61 -7.70 27.61
N GLY A 420 1.04 -7.99 26.45
CA GLY A 420 -0.39 -7.88 26.18
C GLY A 420 -1.24 -8.72 27.13
N LEU A 421 -2.33 -8.13 27.61
CA LEU A 421 -3.25 -8.75 28.56
C LEU A 421 -4.37 -9.52 27.83
N THR A 422 -4.75 -10.66 28.38
CA THR A 422 -5.66 -11.63 27.73
C THR A 422 -7.00 -11.79 28.44
N ALA A 423 -7.06 -11.58 29.76
CA ALA A 423 -8.27 -11.79 30.57
C ALA A 423 -8.27 -10.88 31.81
N VAL A 424 -9.46 -10.54 32.31
CA VAL A 424 -9.66 -9.76 33.55
C VAL A 424 -10.74 -10.35 34.44
N ALA A 425 -10.53 -10.32 35.77
CA ALA A 425 -11.50 -10.74 36.77
C ALA A 425 -11.52 -9.79 37.97
N PHE A 426 -12.58 -9.86 38.79
CA PHE A 426 -12.76 -8.99 39.97
C PHE A 426 -13.19 -9.77 41.20
N SER A 427 -12.43 -9.64 42.29
CA SER A 427 -12.75 -10.20 43.61
C SER A 427 -13.62 -9.21 44.39
N GLU A 428 -14.90 -9.53 44.53
CA GLU A 428 -15.89 -8.71 45.28
C GLU A 428 -15.50 -8.53 46.75
N SER A 429 -15.11 -9.62 47.42
CA SER A 429 -14.76 -9.63 48.85
C SER A 429 -13.55 -8.76 49.17
N ASN A 430 -12.51 -8.80 48.33
CA ASN A 430 -11.27 -8.05 48.53
C ASN A 430 -11.21 -6.71 47.79
N LYS A 431 -12.19 -6.41 46.92
CA LYS A 431 -12.19 -5.26 45.99
C LYS A 431 -10.90 -5.17 45.15
N GLN A 432 -10.46 -6.31 44.61
CA GLN A 432 -9.24 -6.47 43.82
C GLN A 432 -9.55 -6.79 42.35
N VAL A 433 -8.78 -6.22 41.42
CA VAL A 433 -8.79 -6.64 40.00
C VAL A 433 -7.65 -7.62 39.78
N ILE A 434 -7.89 -8.65 38.96
CA ILE A 434 -6.88 -9.61 38.54
C ILE A 434 -6.78 -9.58 37.02
N THR A 435 -5.57 -9.46 36.49
CA THR A 435 -5.29 -9.47 35.03
C THR A 435 -4.29 -10.56 34.68
N GLY A 436 -4.52 -11.27 33.57
CA GLY A 436 -3.59 -12.27 33.02
C GLY A 436 -2.95 -11.82 31.71
N ASP A 437 -1.72 -12.26 31.44
CA ASP A 437 -0.97 -11.95 30.21
C ASP A 437 -0.63 -13.17 29.34
N VAL A 438 -0.14 -12.90 28.14
CA VAL A 438 0.32 -13.91 27.16
C VAL A 438 1.55 -14.74 27.62
N LYS A 439 2.25 -14.34 28.69
CA LYS A 439 3.39 -15.06 29.27
C LYS A 439 2.99 -15.93 30.47
N GLY A 440 1.73 -15.91 30.89
CA GLY A 440 1.25 -16.67 32.04
C GLY A 440 1.33 -15.92 33.37
N VAL A 441 1.78 -14.66 33.36
CA VAL A 441 1.85 -13.84 34.57
C VAL A 441 0.47 -13.33 34.92
N ILE A 442 0.18 -13.35 36.21
CA ILE A 442 -1.04 -12.80 36.80
C ILE A 442 -0.63 -11.60 37.64
N THR A 443 -1.24 -10.45 37.41
CA THR A 443 -1.07 -9.29 38.29
C THR A 443 -2.38 -9.04 39.04
N VAL A 444 -2.29 -8.88 40.36
CA VAL A 444 -3.41 -8.51 41.23
C VAL A 444 -3.25 -7.07 41.65
N TRP A 445 -4.30 -6.28 41.48
CA TRP A 445 -4.33 -4.84 41.65
C TRP A 445 -5.34 -4.46 42.74
N ASP A 446 -5.08 -3.36 43.44
CA ASP A 446 -6.11 -2.70 44.23
C ASP A 446 -7.10 -1.94 43.32
N LYS A 447 -8.22 -1.52 43.90
CA LYS A 447 -9.24 -0.68 43.25
C LYS A 447 -8.75 0.68 42.71
N ASN A 448 -7.52 1.08 43.00
CA ASN A 448 -6.90 2.33 42.56
C ASN A 448 -5.83 2.11 41.45
N GLY A 449 -5.53 0.87 41.09
CA GLY A 449 -4.50 0.54 40.11
C GLY A 449 -3.09 0.41 40.66
N LYS A 450 -2.92 0.27 41.98
CA LYS A 450 -1.65 -0.16 42.56
C LYS A 450 -1.52 -1.67 42.41
N SER A 451 -0.45 -2.13 41.75
CA SER A 451 -0.08 -3.55 41.75
C SER A 451 0.23 -4.00 43.18
N LEU A 452 -0.47 -5.05 43.64
CA LEU A 452 -0.34 -5.62 44.97
C LEU A 452 0.60 -6.82 44.97
N ARG A 453 0.51 -7.67 43.95
CA ARG A 453 1.32 -8.89 43.79
C ARG A 453 1.30 -9.40 42.34
N GLN A 454 2.35 -10.11 41.95
CA GLN A 454 2.42 -10.84 40.69
C GLN A 454 2.68 -12.33 40.93
N LEU A 455 1.91 -13.20 40.28
CA LEU A 455 2.12 -14.65 40.25
C LEU A 455 2.69 -15.03 38.88
N LYS A 456 3.98 -15.35 38.86
CA LYS A 456 4.68 -15.85 37.66
C LYS A 456 4.58 -17.39 37.61
N PRO A 457 4.57 -18.02 36.43
CA PRO A 457 4.70 -19.47 36.35
C PRO A 457 6.01 -19.95 36.98
N GLU A 458 6.01 -21.12 37.62
CA GLU A 458 7.22 -21.67 38.28
C GLU A 458 8.39 -21.80 37.28
N PRO A 459 9.60 -21.32 37.62
CA PRO A 459 10.77 -21.48 36.77
C PRO A 459 11.27 -22.93 36.84
N LYS A 460 10.79 -23.78 35.93
CA LYS A 460 11.27 -25.16 35.77
C LYS A 460 12.34 -25.27 34.70
N ASP A 461 13.58 -25.19 35.20
CA ASP A 461 14.87 -25.45 34.57
C ASP A 461 15.32 -24.48 33.46
N ASN A 462 16.32 -23.65 33.79
CA ASN A 462 17.08 -22.80 32.86
C ASN A 462 18.04 -23.59 31.93
N ASN A 463 17.68 -24.81 31.53
CA ASN A 463 18.42 -25.57 30.51
C ASN A 463 17.73 -25.50 29.15
N ALA A 464 17.76 -24.30 28.56
CA ALA A 464 17.53 -24.09 27.14
C ALA A 464 18.82 -24.39 26.33
N SER A 465 19.39 -25.58 26.52
CA SER A 465 20.65 -26.00 25.89
C SER A 465 20.41 -27.07 24.82
N ALA A 466 20.01 -26.63 23.62
CA ALA A 466 20.11 -27.41 22.37
C ALA A 466 19.95 -26.46 21.17
N VAL A 467 21.04 -25.84 20.74
CA VAL A 467 21.06 -24.97 19.55
C VAL A 467 21.09 -25.86 18.31
N GLY A 468 19.94 -25.99 17.63
CA GLY A 468 19.81 -26.73 16.37
C GLY A 468 18.36 -27.02 16.00
N GLY A 469 17.83 -26.34 14.98
CA GLY A 469 16.50 -26.60 14.42
C GLY A 469 15.33 -25.79 14.98
N LEU A 470 15.59 -24.72 15.75
CA LEU A 470 14.56 -23.72 16.06
C LEU A 470 14.30 -22.83 14.84
N ILE A 471 13.02 -22.58 14.57
CA ILE A 471 12.52 -21.77 13.45
C ILE A 471 12.04 -20.44 14.04
N SER A 472 12.44 -19.30 13.48
CA SER A 472 12.00 -17.98 13.95
C SER A 472 10.86 -17.41 13.12
N PHE A 473 10.17 -16.39 13.66
CA PHE A 473 9.25 -15.62 12.84
C PHE A 473 10.01 -14.79 11.81
N ARG A 474 11.04 -14.05 12.26
CA ARG A 474 11.77 -13.06 11.46
C ARG A 474 12.44 -13.65 10.21
N ASN A 475 13.26 -14.69 10.37
CA ASN A 475 14.14 -15.17 9.31
C ASN A 475 13.56 -16.32 8.48
N ASP A 476 12.61 -17.09 9.03
CA ASP A 476 12.09 -18.30 8.36
C ASP A 476 10.63 -18.18 7.94
N VAL A 477 9.76 -17.57 8.76
CA VAL A 477 8.32 -17.46 8.49
C VAL A 477 7.96 -16.21 7.70
N LEU A 478 8.53 -15.06 8.05
CA LEU A 478 8.25 -13.79 7.40
C LEU A 478 8.53 -13.81 5.89
N PRO A 479 9.65 -14.39 5.40
CA PRO A 479 9.88 -14.50 3.96
C PRO A 479 8.83 -15.35 3.25
N ILE A 480 8.31 -16.40 3.91
CA ILE A 480 7.24 -17.24 3.37
C ILE A 480 5.94 -16.41 3.24
N LEU A 481 5.62 -15.58 4.24
CA LEU A 481 4.42 -14.74 4.23
C LEU A 481 4.49 -13.62 3.17
N SER A 482 5.67 -13.01 2.98
CA SER A 482 5.91 -12.09 1.86
C SER A 482 5.78 -12.82 0.53
N ARG A 483 6.59 -13.87 0.28
CA ARG A 483 6.63 -14.61 -1.00
C ARG A 483 5.29 -15.22 -1.42
N SER A 484 4.47 -15.63 -0.45
CA SER A 484 3.11 -16.16 -0.66
C SER A 484 2.07 -15.05 -0.96
N GLY A 485 2.47 -13.79 -0.93
CA GLY A 485 1.61 -12.61 -1.11
C GLY A 485 0.66 -12.34 0.05
N CYS A 486 0.85 -12.95 1.22
CA CYS A 486 -0.03 -12.76 2.39
C CYS A 486 0.08 -11.33 2.93
N ALA A 487 1.30 -10.80 2.99
CA ALA A 487 1.64 -9.41 3.35
C ALA A 487 1.57 -8.43 2.16
N GLY A 488 1.00 -8.84 1.02
CA GLY A 488 0.75 -7.95 -0.12
C GLY A 488 -0.47 -7.05 0.09
N GLY A 489 -0.47 -5.85 -0.49
CA GLY A 489 -1.57 -4.87 -0.37
C GLY A 489 -2.93 -5.36 -0.91
N SER A 490 -2.93 -6.41 -1.75
CA SER A 490 -4.15 -7.09 -2.19
C SER A 490 -4.78 -7.98 -1.11
N CYS A 491 -4.00 -8.42 -0.11
CA CYS A 491 -4.37 -9.41 0.90
C CYS A 491 -4.49 -8.77 2.30
N HIS A 492 -3.71 -9.22 3.30
CA HIS A 492 -3.85 -8.78 4.69
C HIS A 492 -3.15 -7.45 4.98
N ALA A 493 -2.34 -6.93 4.06
CA ALA A 493 -1.72 -5.62 4.17
C ALA A 493 -2.47 -4.48 3.47
N LYS A 494 -3.77 -4.66 3.22
CA LYS A 494 -4.66 -3.55 2.89
C LYS A 494 -4.75 -2.60 4.09
N ALA A 495 -5.00 -1.31 3.86
CA ALA A 495 -5.32 -0.37 4.95
C ALA A 495 -6.50 -0.88 5.80
N GLY A 496 -6.27 -1.13 7.10
CA GLY A 496 -7.23 -1.75 8.02
C GLY A 496 -7.30 -3.29 7.98
N GLY A 497 -6.40 -3.95 7.24
CA GLY A 497 -6.37 -5.40 7.10
C GLY A 497 -7.52 -5.99 6.26
N ARG A 498 -7.80 -7.27 6.47
CA ARG A 498 -8.98 -7.97 5.93
C ARG A 498 -9.59 -8.91 6.95
N ASN A 499 -10.90 -8.81 7.16
CA ASN A 499 -11.69 -9.67 8.04
C ASN A 499 -11.07 -9.83 9.46
N GLY A 500 -10.67 -8.71 10.07
CA GLY A 500 -10.05 -8.68 11.41
C GLY A 500 -8.66 -9.33 11.47
N PHE A 501 -7.94 -9.47 10.36
CA PHE A 501 -6.53 -9.86 10.33
C PHE A 501 -5.76 -8.86 9.47
N GLN A 502 -4.84 -8.15 10.11
CA GLN A 502 -3.98 -7.15 9.49
C GLN A 502 -2.53 -7.64 9.50
N LEU A 503 -1.81 -7.38 8.40
CA LEU A 503 -0.36 -7.46 8.33
C LEU A 503 0.18 -6.11 7.86
N SER A 504 1.44 -5.84 8.15
CA SER A 504 2.20 -4.76 7.56
C SER A 504 2.45 -5.05 6.08
N ILE A 505 2.49 -4.00 5.25
CA ILE A 505 2.75 -4.17 3.82
C ILE A 505 4.18 -4.63 3.62
N PHE A 506 4.37 -5.63 2.76
CA PHE A 506 5.65 -6.30 2.49
C PHE A 506 6.40 -6.81 3.75
N SER A 507 5.68 -6.98 4.87
CA SER A 507 6.22 -7.44 6.16
C SER A 507 7.17 -6.46 6.90
N PHE A 508 7.04 -5.14 6.67
CA PHE A 508 7.88 -4.10 7.27
C PHE A 508 7.71 -3.85 8.79
N ASP A 509 6.68 -4.36 9.46
CA ASP A 509 6.61 -4.41 10.95
C ASP A 509 6.46 -5.87 11.43
N PRO A 510 7.58 -6.62 11.53
CA PRO A 510 7.58 -8.00 11.98
C PRO A 510 7.00 -8.19 13.39
N LYS A 511 7.12 -7.18 14.27
CA LYS A 511 6.62 -7.28 15.66
C LYS A 511 5.10 -7.20 15.69
N SER A 512 4.51 -6.30 14.90
CA SER A 512 3.06 -6.22 14.74
C SER A 512 2.51 -7.46 14.04
N ASP A 513 3.16 -7.93 12.97
CA ASP A 513 2.72 -9.10 12.21
C ASP A 513 2.76 -10.39 13.04
N HIS A 514 3.79 -10.54 13.87
CA HIS A 514 3.87 -11.62 14.85
C HIS A 514 2.71 -11.56 15.84
N ARG A 515 2.41 -10.38 16.41
CA ARG A 515 1.33 -10.20 17.38
C ARG A 515 -0.04 -10.51 16.77
N GLU A 516 -0.30 -10.03 15.56
CA GLU A 516 -1.52 -10.29 14.77
C GLU A 516 -1.72 -11.79 14.49
N ILE A 517 -0.64 -12.51 14.19
CA ILE A 517 -0.68 -13.96 13.93
C ILE A 517 -0.83 -14.78 15.22
N VAL A 518 -0.09 -14.45 16.28
CA VAL A 518 0.08 -15.34 17.44
C VAL A 518 -0.87 -15.01 18.59
N TRP A 519 -1.16 -13.73 18.84
CA TRP A 519 -1.87 -13.28 20.05
C TRP A 519 -3.27 -12.72 19.75
N GLU A 520 -3.40 -11.92 18.70
CA GLU A 520 -4.65 -11.20 18.43
C GLU A 520 -5.86 -12.11 18.19
N SER A 521 -7.04 -11.59 18.50
CA SER A 521 -8.31 -12.32 18.36
C SER A 521 -8.33 -13.66 19.12
N GLY A 522 -7.70 -13.71 20.31
CA GLY A 522 -7.62 -14.92 21.13
C GLY A 522 -6.78 -16.04 20.51
N SER A 523 -5.65 -15.70 19.88
CA SER A 523 -4.74 -16.63 19.19
C SER A 523 -5.44 -17.58 18.19
N ARG A 524 -6.57 -17.16 17.59
CA ARG A 524 -7.39 -18.03 16.73
C ARG A 524 -6.64 -18.58 15.50
N ARG A 525 -5.55 -17.92 15.11
CA ARG A 525 -4.79 -18.23 13.88
C ARG A 525 -3.76 -19.33 14.07
N VAL A 526 -3.31 -19.60 15.31
CA VAL A 526 -2.27 -20.60 15.64
C VAL A 526 -2.72 -21.57 16.74
N MET A 527 -2.30 -22.83 16.61
CA MET A 527 -2.63 -23.90 17.55
C MET A 527 -1.41 -24.81 17.81
N PRO A 528 -0.49 -24.44 18.71
CA PRO A 528 0.74 -25.21 18.97
C PRO A 528 0.51 -26.67 19.37
N ALA A 529 -0.60 -26.95 20.06
CA ALA A 529 -1.00 -28.31 20.45
C ALA A 529 -1.51 -29.18 19.28
N ALA A 530 -1.89 -28.58 18.15
CA ALA A 530 -2.28 -29.25 16.90
C ALA A 530 -2.04 -28.30 15.70
N PRO A 531 -0.78 -28.10 15.28
CA PRO A 531 -0.40 -27.06 14.32
C PRO A 531 -1.20 -27.10 13.01
N GLU A 532 -1.46 -28.31 12.51
CA GLU A 532 -2.25 -28.59 11.30
C GLU A 532 -3.69 -28.00 11.35
N GLU A 533 -4.22 -27.78 12.56
CA GLU A 533 -5.56 -27.23 12.79
C GLU A 533 -5.62 -25.69 12.73
N SER A 534 -4.46 -25.03 12.64
CA SER A 534 -4.28 -23.58 12.62
C SER A 534 -4.81 -22.93 11.35
N LEU A 535 -5.49 -21.77 11.47
CA LEU A 535 -5.98 -21.03 10.30
C LEU A 535 -4.85 -20.57 9.37
N LEU A 536 -3.67 -20.26 9.93
CA LEU A 536 -2.47 -19.88 9.17
C LEU A 536 -2.00 -20.98 8.19
N LEU A 537 -2.37 -22.24 8.43
CA LEU A 537 -2.13 -23.35 7.49
C LEU A 537 -3.37 -23.71 6.68
N ARG A 538 -4.56 -23.71 7.29
CA ARG A 538 -5.78 -24.20 6.65
C ARG A 538 -6.35 -23.23 5.61
N LYS A 539 -6.24 -21.92 5.81
CA LYS A 539 -6.66 -20.91 4.82
C LYS A 539 -5.78 -20.94 3.56
N PRO A 540 -4.43 -20.84 3.64
CA PRO A 540 -3.64 -20.70 2.43
C PRO A 540 -3.49 -22.00 1.61
N THR A 541 -3.78 -23.16 2.21
CA THR A 541 -3.86 -24.45 1.50
C THR A 541 -5.25 -24.78 0.93
N LEU A 542 -6.26 -23.94 1.15
CA LEU A 542 -7.68 -24.22 0.89
C LEU A 542 -8.23 -25.47 1.60
N ALA A 543 -7.66 -25.86 2.75
CA ALA A 543 -8.30 -26.84 3.64
C ALA A 543 -9.58 -26.28 4.30
N ILE A 544 -9.74 -24.96 4.30
CA ILE A 544 -11.00 -24.21 4.48
C ILE A 544 -11.01 -23.02 3.53
N ASP A 545 -12.21 -22.55 3.17
CA ASP A 545 -12.43 -21.39 2.31
C ASP A 545 -11.56 -20.18 2.63
N HIS A 546 -10.82 -19.68 1.65
CA HIS A 546 -10.04 -18.46 1.75
C HIS A 546 -10.29 -17.57 0.53
N GLU A 547 -10.71 -16.32 0.76
CA GLU A 547 -10.99 -15.34 -0.30
C GLU A 547 -9.71 -14.90 -1.02
N GLY A 548 -8.56 -14.94 -0.34
CA GLY A 548 -7.26 -14.78 -0.98
C GLY A 548 -6.84 -15.98 -1.84
N GLY A 549 -7.64 -17.04 -1.96
CA GLY A 549 -7.30 -18.23 -2.74
C GLY A 549 -6.20 -19.09 -2.11
N LYS A 550 -5.70 -20.05 -2.90
CA LYS A 550 -4.58 -20.92 -2.53
C LYS A 550 -3.26 -20.16 -2.65
N ARG A 551 -2.36 -20.31 -1.68
CA ARG A 551 -1.02 -19.67 -1.66
C ARG A 551 0.14 -20.66 -1.61
N PHE A 552 -0.07 -21.84 -1.05
CA PHE A 552 0.92 -22.92 -1.09
C PHE A 552 0.27 -24.30 -0.91
N GLU A 553 1.00 -25.33 -1.33
CA GLU A 553 0.57 -26.73 -1.17
C GLU A 553 0.70 -27.23 0.26
N LYS A 554 -0.21 -28.12 0.70
CA LYS A 554 -0.15 -28.78 2.02
C LYS A 554 1.16 -29.57 2.26
N ASN A 555 1.83 -29.99 1.19
CA ASN A 555 3.09 -30.76 1.26
C ASN A 555 4.35 -29.93 0.95
N SER A 556 4.19 -28.62 0.71
CA SER A 556 5.29 -27.70 0.38
C SER A 556 6.32 -27.55 1.51
N ALA A 557 7.51 -27.02 1.18
CA ALA A 557 8.48 -26.59 2.18
C ALA A 557 7.88 -25.50 3.10
N PHE A 558 7.15 -24.54 2.52
CA PHE A 558 6.49 -23.45 3.23
C PHE A 558 5.53 -23.95 4.31
N TYR A 559 4.67 -24.91 3.98
CA TYR A 559 3.76 -25.53 4.94
C TYR A 559 4.51 -26.20 6.10
N LYS A 560 5.61 -26.90 5.82
CA LYS A 560 6.41 -27.59 6.86
C LYS A 560 7.03 -26.59 7.83
N VAL A 561 7.67 -25.53 7.33
CA VAL A 561 8.27 -24.47 8.16
C VAL A 561 7.21 -23.81 9.04
N LEU A 562 6.08 -23.36 8.46
CA LEU A 562 4.98 -22.74 9.21
C LEU A 562 4.40 -23.69 10.28
N ARG A 563 4.18 -24.97 9.94
CA ARG A 563 3.68 -25.99 10.87
C ARG A 563 4.63 -26.22 12.03
N ASP A 564 5.93 -26.30 11.77
CA ASP A 564 6.91 -26.62 12.79
C ASP A 564 7.25 -25.39 13.66
N TRP A 565 7.22 -24.17 13.09
CA TRP A 565 7.23 -22.91 13.85
C TRP A 565 6.06 -22.84 14.84
N ILE A 566 4.82 -23.10 14.38
CA ILE A 566 3.65 -23.16 15.27
C ILE A 566 3.84 -24.23 16.35
N ALA A 567 4.38 -25.40 16.00
CA ALA A 567 4.65 -26.49 16.95
C ALA A 567 5.68 -26.12 18.03
N GLN A 568 6.66 -25.28 17.68
CA GLN A 568 7.68 -24.75 18.59
C GLN A 568 7.16 -23.59 19.44
N GLY A 569 5.91 -23.17 19.26
CA GLY A 569 5.27 -22.11 20.05
C GLY A 569 5.30 -20.74 19.40
N ALA A 570 5.53 -20.71 18.09
CA ALA A 570 5.57 -19.50 17.28
C ALA A 570 6.53 -18.42 17.83
N PRO A 571 7.83 -18.74 18.10
CA PRO A 571 8.78 -17.75 18.60
C PRO A 571 8.97 -16.61 17.61
N TYR A 572 9.09 -15.38 18.12
CA TYR A 572 9.38 -14.20 17.29
C TYR A 572 10.81 -14.26 16.74
N SER A 573 11.78 -14.44 17.63
CA SER A 573 13.19 -14.60 17.33
C SER A 573 13.81 -15.75 18.12
N VAL A 574 15.01 -16.18 17.73
CA VAL A 574 15.84 -17.15 18.47
C VAL A 574 17.07 -16.47 19.09
N GLN A 575 17.70 -17.09 20.09
CA GLN A 575 18.87 -16.52 20.75
C GLN A 575 20.09 -16.56 19.81
N GLY A 576 20.80 -15.44 19.69
CA GLY A 576 21.94 -15.31 18.76
C GLY A 576 21.51 -15.24 17.29
N GLU A 577 20.27 -14.85 17.01
CA GLU A 577 19.76 -14.73 15.65
C GLU A 577 20.37 -13.56 14.88
N SER A 578 20.98 -13.89 13.75
CA SER A 578 21.62 -12.99 12.80
C SER A 578 20.59 -12.13 12.05
N GLU A 579 20.92 -10.85 11.86
CA GLU A 579 20.08 -9.88 11.14
C GLU A 579 20.36 -9.93 9.64
N LEU A 580 19.37 -9.66 8.78
CA LEU A 580 19.62 -9.51 7.34
C LEU A 580 20.40 -8.20 7.10
N ASN A 581 21.51 -8.29 6.36
CA ASN A 581 22.34 -7.12 6.03
C ASN A 581 22.14 -6.65 4.58
N LEU A 582 22.03 -7.59 3.63
CA LEU A 582 21.80 -7.31 2.20
C LEU A 582 21.41 -8.59 1.45
N ILE A 583 20.93 -8.43 0.22
CA ILE A 583 20.88 -9.51 -0.78
C ILE A 583 21.78 -9.26 -1.98
N ALA A 584 22.40 -10.33 -2.48
CA ALA A 584 23.18 -10.34 -3.70
C ALA A 584 22.54 -11.27 -4.74
N VAL A 585 22.49 -10.82 -5.99
CA VAL A 585 21.93 -11.61 -7.12
C VAL A 585 23.05 -11.95 -8.09
N THR A 586 23.07 -13.20 -8.58
CA THR A 586 24.02 -13.66 -9.60
C THR A 586 23.26 -14.27 -10.78
N PRO A 587 23.51 -13.83 -12.03
CA PRO A 587 24.31 -12.65 -12.40
C PRO A 587 23.58 -11.33 -12.04
N ALA A 588 24.31 -10.34 -11.53
CA ALA A 588 23.80 -8.98 -11.31
C ALA A 588 23.82 -8.11 -12.57
N THR A 589 24.77 -8.36 -13.48
CA THR A 589 24.88 -7.70 -14.77
C THR A 589 25.23 -8.71 -15.85
N GLY A 590 24.90 -8.42 -17.10
CA GLY A 590 25.45 -9.18 -18.22
C GLY A 590 24.90 -8.78 -19.57
N ARG A 591 25.55 -9.30 -20.62
CA ARG A 591 25.21 -9.07 -22.02
C ARG A 591 24.76 -10.39 -22.65
N TYR A 592 23.60 -10.36 -23.31
CA TYR A 592 22.90 -11.57 -23.73
C TYR A 592 22.27 -11.43 -25.13
N LYS A 593 21.83 -12.53 -25.71
CA LYS A 593 21.11 -12.53 -27.00
C LYS A 593 19.60 -12.34 -26.78
N LYS A 594 18.92 -11.81 -27.80
CA LYS A 594 17.45 -11.76 -27.86
C LYS A 594 16.85 -13.16 -27.64
N GLY A 595 15.76 -13.25 -26.87
CA GLY A 595 15.12 -14.52 -26.53
C GLY A 595 15.92 -15.44 -25.59
N GLN A 596 17.11 -15.06 -25.14
CA GLN A 596 17.91 -15.89 -24.24
C GLN A 596 17.25 -16.01 -22.86
N LYS A 597 17.29 -17.21 -22.28
CA LYS A 597 16.89 -17.46 -20.89
C LYS A 597 18.09 -17.45 -19.94
N ILE A 598 17.92 -16.86 -18.77
CA ILE A 598 18.92 -16.69 -17.71
C ILE A 598 18.27 -17.08 -16.39
N ARG A 599 18.99 -17.79 -15.51
CA ARG A 599 18.50 -18.07 -14.16
C ARG A 599 19.24 -17.20 -13.14
N LEU A 600 18.48 -16.48 -12.32
CA LEU A 600 18.99 -15.70 -11.20
C LEU A 600 19.17 -16.61 -9.99
N LYS A 601 20.25 -16.40 -9.23
CA LYS A 601 20.46 -16.94 -7.89
C LYS A 601 20.50 -15.78 -6.90
N VAL A 602 19.64 -15.83 -5.88
CA VAL A 602 19.57 -14.80 -4.83
C VAL A 602 20.19 -15.37 -3.55
N THR A 603 21.11 -14.61 -2.97
CA THR A 603 21.85 -14.98 -1.76
C THR A 603 21.68 -13.86 -0.73
N ALA A 604 21.07 -14.17 0.41
CA ALA A 604 20.99 -13.27 1.55
C ALA A 604 22.27 -13.37 2.38
N ARG A 605 22.80 -12.23 2.83
CA ARG A 605 23.92 -12.12 3.76
C ARG A 605 23.45 -11.56 5.08
N TYR A 606 23.91 -12.16 6.17
CA TYR A 606 23.49 -11.79 7.52
C TYR A 606 24.60 -11.10 8.32
N SER A 607 24.24 -10.53 9.48
CA SER A 607 25.14 -9.79 10.39
C SER A 607 26.27 -10.60 11.01
N ASP A 608 26.21 -11.93 10.92
CA ASP A 608 27.24 -12.91 11.30
C ASP A 608 28.10 -13.38 10.11
N GLU A 609 28.02 -12.66 8.98
CA GLU A 609 28.62 -12.99 7.68
C GLU A 609 28.09 -14.29 7.04
N SER A 610 27.09 -14.96 7.61
CA SER A 610 26.51 -16.17 7.01
C SER A 610 25.74 -15.86 5.73
N GLU A 611 25.78 -16.81 4.78
CA GLU A 611 25.06 -16.72 3.51
C GLU A 611 23.96 -17.78 3.40
N ARG A 612 22.79 -17.41 2.88
CA ARG A 612 21.69 -18.36 2.56
C ARG A 612 21.18 -18.14 1.15
N SER A 613 20.92 -19.23 0.41
CA SER A 613 20.24 -19.14 -0.90
C SER A 613 18.74 -18.91 -0.70
N VAL A 614 18.27 -17.71 -1.04
CA VAL A 614 16.87 -17.28 -0.86
C VAL A 614 16.12 -17.14 -2.18
N THR A 615 16.69 -17.64 -3.29
CA THR A 615 16.09 -17.63 -4.64
C THR A 615 14.60 -18.04 -4.68
N HIS A 616 14.21 -19.04 -3.89
CA HIS A 616 12.82 -19.55 -3.83
C HIS A 616 11.89 -18.77 -2.88
N LEU A 617 12.45 -17.83 -2.11
CA LEU A 617 11.76 -16.91 -1.19
C LEU A 617 11.77 -15.45 -1.69
N ALA A 618 12.55 -15.16 -2.74
CA ALA A 618 12.64 -13.84 -3.34
C ALA A 618 11.45 -13.57 -4.27
N GLU A 619 11.04 -12.31 -4.32
CA GLU A 619 10.07 -11.77 -5.28
C GLU A 619 10.83 -11.15 -6.46
N TYR A 620 10.30 -11.31 -7.67
CA TYR A 620 10.92 -10.83 -8.90
C TYR A 620 9.95 -9.93 -9.66
N HIS A 621 10.45 -8.81 -10.19
CA HIS A 621 9.66 -7.83 -10.94
C HIS A 621 10.48 -7.25 -12.10
N SER A 622 9.97 -7.28 -13.32
CA SER A 622 10.61 -6.57 -14.44
C SER A 622 10.13 -5.14 -14.53
N ASN A 623 11.03 -4.19 -14.78
CA ASN A 623 10.65 -2.80 -15.04
C ASN A 623 10.18 -2.56 -16.49
N ASP A 624 10.51 -3.49 -17.40
CA ASP A 624 10.08 -3.46 -18.81
C ASP A 624 9.94 -4.90 -19.33
N GLU A 625 8.70 -5.39 -19.41
CA GLU A 625 8.38 -6.73 -19.92
C GLU A 625 8.71 -6.91 -21.42
N GLY A 626 8.83 -5.82 -22.19
CA GLY A 626 9.30 -5.84 -23.57
C GLY A 626 10.79 -6.15 -23.70
N MET A 627 11.58 -5.84 -22.67
CA MET A 627 13.02 -6.13 -22.59
C MET A 627 13.32 -7.42 -21.82
N ALA A 628 12.60 -7.71 -20.73
CA ALA A 628 12.81 -8.90 -19.92
C ALA A 628 11.52 -9.32 -19.20
N VAL A 629 11.15 -10.60 -19.26
CA VAL A 629 10.09 -11.18 -18.42
C VAL A 629 10.74 -12.14 -17.43
N VAL A 630 10.42 -12.03 -16.15
CA VAL A 630 10.94 -12.90 -15.09
C VAL A 630 9.82 -13.73 -14.48
N ASP A 631 10.05 -15.02 -14.29
CA ASP A 631 9.09 -15.91 -13.61
C ASP A 631 9.33 -16.04 -12.10
N GLU A 632 8.41 -16.73 -11.45
CA GLU A 632 8.40 -16.98 -10.01
C GLU A 632 9.59 -17.78 -9.47
N ASP A 633 10.36 -18.46 -10.32
CA ASP A 633 11.57 -19.23 -9.98
C ASP A 633 12.87 -18.46 -10.29
N GLY A 634 12.75 -17.17 -10.65
CA GLY A 634 13.87 -16.30 -11.00
C GLY A 634 14.46 -16.59 -12.38
N VAL A 635 13.71 -17.19 -13.31
CA VAL A 635 14.15 -17.38 -14.70
C VAL A 635 13.70 -16.17 -15.53
N VAL A 636 14.68 -15.42 -16.04
CA VAL A 636 14.45 -14.30 -16.94
C VAL A 636 14.48 -14.78 -18.38
N THR A 637 13.47 -14.42 -19.17
CA THR A 637 13.42 -14.56 -20.63
C THR A 637 13.56 -13.18 -21.26
N LEU A 638 14.58 -12.98 -22.09
CA LEU A 638 14.84 -11.67 -22.72
C LEU A 638 14.00 -11.42 -23.96
N GLY A 639 13.69 -10.16 -24.20
CA GLY A 639 12.90 -9.67 -25.32
C GLY A 639 13.56 -9.83 -26.69
N GLN A 640 12.82 -9.37 -27.71
CA GLN A 640 13.28 -9.34 -29.12
C GLN A 640 13.80 -7.96 -29.55
N GLN A 641 13.69 -6.97 -28.67
CA GLN A 641 14.22 -5.63 -28.90
C GLN A 641 15.65 -5.51 -28.36
N SER A 642 16.40 -4.53 -28.86
CA SER A 642 17.74 -4.22 -28.38
C SER A 642 17.63 -3.03 -27.43
N GLY A 643 18.28 -3.09 -26.27
CA GLY A 643 18.07 -2.17 -25.15
C GLY A 643 18.69 -2.71 -23.86
N GLU A 644 18.22 -2.22 -22.71
CA GLU A 644 18.61 -2.72 -21.39
C GLU A 644 17.36 -3.08 -20.59
N GLY A 645 17.23 -4.36 -20.21
CA GLY A 645 16.20 -4.84 -19.32
C GLY A 645 16.65 -4.77 -17.86
N VAL A 646 15.75 -4.37 -16.97
CA VAL A 646 16.03 -4.25 -15.53
C VAL A 646 15.06 -5.14 -14.76
N VAL A 647 15.60 -6.09 -14.00
CA VAL A 647 14.82 -6.96 -13.11
C VAL A 647 15.15 -6.59 -11.67
N MET A 648 14.14 -6.15 -10.94
CA MET A 648 14.18 -5.95 -9.50
C MET A 648 13.96 -7.29 -8.80
N VAL A 649 14.73 -7.53 -7.74
CA VAL A 649 14.64 -8.70 -6.88
C VAL A 649 14.49 -8.22 -5.44
N ARG A 650 13.44 -8.66 -4.75
CA ARG A 650 13.20 -8.36 -3.33
C ARG A 650 13.32 -9.61 -2.48
N TYR A 651 13.83 -9.44 -1.27
CA TYR A 651 13.68 -10.42 -0.19
C TYR A 651 13.54 -9.67 1.13
N LEU A 652 12.38 -9.77 1.77
CA LEU A 652 11.97 -8.91 2.90
C LEU A 652 12.05 -7.41 2.52
N ASP A 653 12.75 -6.64 3.33
CA ASP A 653 13.06 -5.21 3.19
C ASP A 653 14.16 -4.92 2.15
N GLU A 654 15.01 -5.90 1.85
CA GLU A 654 16.14 -5.76 0.94
C GLU A 654 15.76 -5.88 -0.54
N VAL A 655 16.38 -5.03 -1.37
CA VAL A 655 16.15 -4.94 -2.82
C VAL A 655 17.48 -4.93 -3.58
N ALA A 656 17.65 -5.85 -4.52
CA ALA A 656 18.75 -5.89 -5.47
C ALA A 656 18.26 -5.78 -6.91
N ILE A 657 19.13 -5.27 -7.79
CA ILE A 657 18.78 -4.97 -9.18
C ILE A 657 19.70 -5.76 -10.12
N VAL A 658 19.09 -6.39 -11.12
CA VAL A 658 19.78 -7.08 -12.21
C VAL A 658 19.64 -6.28 -13.50
N ARG A 659 20.75 -6.00 -14.18
CA ARG A 659 20.80 -5.25 -15.44
C ARG A 659 21.22 -6.14 -16.60
N LEU A 660 20.42 -6.20 -17.65
CA LEU A 660 20.53 -7.17 -18.74
C LEU A 660 20.60 -6.42 -20.09
N THR A 661 21.80 -6.34 -20.68
CA THR A 661 22.02 -5.63 -21.94
C THR A 661 21.75 -6.53 -23.14
N ILE A 662 20.84 -6.10 -24.03
CA ILE A 662 20.51 -6.76 -25.29
C ILE A 662 21.02 -5.89 -26.44
N PRO A 663 22.13 -6.24 -27.11
CA PRO A 663 22.71 -5.44 -28.17
C PRO A 663 21.93 -5.61 -29.50
N VAL A 664 22.34 -4.90 -30.55
CA VAL A 664 21.92 -5.24 -31.93
C VAL A 664 22.47 -6.61 -32.36
N ASP A 665 21.84 -7.24 -33.36
CA ASP A 665 22.09 -8.65 -33.74
C ASP A 665 23.50 -8.93 -34.27
N LYS A 666 24.14 -7.90 -34.84
CA LYS A 666 25.54 -7.94 -35.30
C LYS A 666 26.26 -6.72 -34.75
N LEU A 667 27.21 -6.93 -33.84
CA LEU A 667 28.18 -5.89 -33.50
C LEU A 667 28.94 -5.46 -34.75
N LEU A 668 29.18 -4.16 -34.86
CA LEU A 668 30.13 -3.62 -35.79
C LEU A 668 31.58 -4.02 -35.41
N PRO A 669 32.49 -4.18 -36.38
CA PRO A 669 33.89 -4.41 -36.09
C PRO A 669 34.49 -3.18 -35.38
N LYS A 670 35.54 -3.38 -34.58
CA LYS A 670 36.11 -2.30 -33.74
C LYS A 670 36.51 -1.05 -34.53
N ASN A 671 36.94 -1.22 -35.79
CA ASN A 671 37.37 -0.15 -36.68
C ASN A 671 36.22 0.66 -37.30
N ALA A 672 34.97 0.23 -37.16
CA ALA A 672 33.81 1.05 -37.57
C ALA A 672 33.64 2.32 -36.71
N TYR A 673 34.34 2.39 -35.59
CA TYR A 673 34.38 3.54 -34.68
C TYR A 673 35.64 4.41 -34.88
N ASP A 674 36.55 4.01 -35.78
CA ASP A 674 37.77 4.76 -36.06
C ASP A 674 37.43 5.99 -36.91
N GLY A 675 38.02 7.14 -36.59
CA GLY A 675 37.76 8.41 -37.29
C GLY A 675 36.51 9.17 -36.81
N LEU A 676 35.74 8.66 -35.84
CA LEU A 676 34.68 9.45 -35.18
C LEU A 676 35.26 10.71 -34.53
N THR A 677 34.68 11.87 -34.83
CA THR A 677 35.13 13.15 -34.30
C THR A 677 34.72 13.33 -32.84
N VAL A 678 35.67 13.67 -31.98
CA VAL A 678 35.46 13.90 -30.55
C VAL A 678 35.62 15.39 -30.27
N GLY A 679 34.52 16.07 -29.97
CA GLY A 679 34.50 17.49 -29.60
C GLY A 679 34.85 17.72 -28.13
N ASN A 680 34.36 16.85 -27.23
CA ASN A 680 34.74 16.81 -25.83
C ASN A 680 34.47 15.42 -25.19
N GLU A 681 34.64 15.30 -23.86
CA GLU A 681 34.53 14.02 -23.14
C GLU A 681 33.13 13.37 -23.19
N ILE A 682 32.06 14.16 -23.38
CA ILE A 682 30.70 13.65 -23.59
C ILE A 682 30.69 12.67 -24.76
N ASP A 683 31.35 13.04 -25.86
CA ASP A 683 31.40 12.23 -27.08
C ASP A 683 32.11 10.89 -26.82
N ARG A 684 33.21 10.89 -26.04
CA ARG A 684 33.94 9.66 -25.69
C ARG A 684 33.07 8.70 -24.88
N LEU A 685 32.39 9.21 -23.86
CA LEU A 685 31.57 8.40 -22.96
C LEU A 685 30.30 7.89 -23.66
N VAL A 686 29.71 8.67 -24.57
CA VAL A 686 28.61 8.23 -25.44
C VAL A 686 29.08 7.19 -26.47
N TYR A 687 30.23 7.38 -27.13
CA TYR A 687 30.74 6.41 -28.10
C TYR A 687 31.19 5.09 -27.46
N SER A 688 31.69 5.11 -26.21
CA SER A 688 31.92 3.88 -25.44
C SER A 688 30.63 3.08 -25.30
N ARG A 689 29.51 3.75 -24.98
CA ARG A 689 28.19 3.12 -24.90
C ARG A 689 27.66 2.65 -26.26
N HIS A 690 27.84 3.44 -27.32
CA HIS A 690 27.49 3.02 -28.69
C HIS A 690 28.22 1.73 -29.09
N LYS A 691 29.50 1.59 -28.72
CA LYS A 691 30.31 0.40 -28.98
C LYS A 691 29.86 -0.85 -28.21
N GLU A 692 29.33 -0.69 -27.00
CA GLU A 692 28.66 -1.78 -26.28
C GLU A 692 27.40 -2.24 -27.01
N MET A 693 26.55 -1.29 -27.39
CA MET A 693 25.24 -1.54 -28.00
C MET A 693 25.32 -1.97 -29.47
N GLY A 694 26.41 -1.64 -30.18
CA GLY A 694 26.60 -1.84 -31.62
C GLY A 694 25.96 -0.75 -32.49
N LEU A 695 25.86 0.47 -31.96
CA LEU A 695 25.33 1.66 -32.64
C LEU A 695 26.46 2.50 -33.26
N LEU A 696 26.12 3.35 -34.22
CA LEU A 696 26.93 4.49 -34.67
C LEU A 696 26.15 5.79 -34.51
N VAL A 697 26.86 6.86 -34.18
CA VAL A 697 26.30 8.21 -34.22
C VAL A 697 25.92 8.59 -35.66
N SER A 698 24.82 9.31 -35.84
CA SER A 698 24.46 9.91 -37.12
C SER A 698 25.46 10.99 -37.54
N GLU A 699 25.46 11.32 -38.83
CA GLU A 699 26.27 12.40 -39.40
C GLU A 699 26.09 13.73 -38.68
N ILE A 700 27.03 14.65 -38.87
CA ILE A 700 26.93 15.98 -38.27
C ILE A 700 25.76 16.73 -38.92
N CYS A 701 24.97 17.44 -38.11
CA CYS A 701 23.87 18.24 -38.59
C CYS A 701 24.38 19.39 -39.49
N THR A 702 23.57 19.85 -40.46
CA THR A 702 23.96 21.00 -41.29
C THR A 702 23.96 22.30 -40.46
N ASP A 703 24.60 23.35 -40.95
CA ASP A 703 24.66 24.62 -40.21
C ASP A 703 23.28 25.24 -39.98
N SER A 704 22.34 25.09 -40.93
CA SER A 704 20.95 25.53 -40.77
C SER A 704 20.24 24.76 -39.64
N GLU A 705 20.41 23.43 -39.62
CA GLU A 705 19.87 22.57 -38.55
C GLU A 705 20.43 22.98 -37.18
N PHE A 706 21.73 23.31 -37.13
CA PHE A 706 22.40 23.72 -35.90
C PHE A 706 21.93 25.08 -35.38
N ILE A 707 21.89 26.13 -36.20
CA ILE A 707 21.47 27.46 -35.74
C ILE A 707 20.00 27.49 -35.33
N ARG A 708 19.14 26.73 -36.03
CA ARG A 708 17.74 26.53 -35.63
C ARG A 708 17.66 25.89 -34.24
N ARG A 709 18.21 24.69 -34.10
CA ARG A 709 18.11 23.87 -32.89
C ARG A 709 18.74 24.55 -31.68
N ALA A 710 19.95 25.10 -31.83
CA ALA A 710 20.67 25.76 -30.74
C ALA A 710 19.94 27.00 -30.23
N SER A 711 19.39 27.84 -31.11
CA SER A 711 18.60 29.01 -30.71
C SER A 711 17.32 28.61 -29.94
N ILE A 712 16.61 27.61 -30.45
CA ILE A 712 15.37 27.11 -29.82
C ILE A 712 15.65 26.50 -28.45
N ASP A 713 16.66 25.63 -28.34
CA ASP A 713 17.00 24.92 -27.11
C ASP A 713 17.68 25.80 -26.05
N THR A 714 18.34 26.90 -26.46
CA THR A 714 19.12 27.75 -25.54
C THR A 714 18.35 28.99 -25.09
N VAL A 715 17.61 29.65 -25.99
CA VAL A 715 16.90 30.92 -25.72
C VAL A 715 15.39 30.89 -26.03
N GLY A 716 14.87 29.76 -26.54
CA GLY A 716 13.42 29.59 -26.77
C GLY A 716 12.87 30.41 -27.94
N LYS A 717 13.68 30.68 -28.98
CA LYS A 717 13.30 31.49 -30.15
C LYS A 717 13.84 30.92 -31.45
N LEU A 718 13.21 31.29 -32.57
CA LEU A 718 13.80 31.11 -33.90
C LEU A 718 14.87 32.19 -34.12
N PRO A 719 16.03 31.86 -34.71
CA PRO A 719 17.02 32.87 -35.10
C PRO A 719 16.44 33.79 -36.18
N LYS A 720 16.80 35.07 -36.22
CA LYS A 720 16.29 35.98 -37.25
C LYS A 720 16.91 35.68 -38.61
N GLY A 721 16.17 35.93 -39.69
CA GLY A 721 16.65 35.70 -41.06
C GLY A 721 18.01 36.34 -41.38
N GLU A 722 18.31 37.54 -40.85
CA GLU A 722 19.64 38.16 -40.97
C GLU A 722 20.75 37.42 -40.22
N GLU A 723 20.46 36.94 -39.01
CA GLU A 723 21.41 36.22 -38.15
C GLU A 723 21.77 34.87 -38.80
N VAL A 724 20.75 34.19 -39.35
CA VAL A 724 20.90 32.99 -40.19
C VAL A 724 21.74 33.28 -41.42
N ARG A 725 21.41 34.31 -42.21
CA ARG A 725 22.16 34.67 -43.43
C ARG A 725 23.64 34.96 -43.12
N LYS A 726 23.94 35.66 -42.02
CA LYS A 726 25.32 35.91 -41.54
C LYS A 726 26.03 34.62 -41.13
N PHE A 727 25.38 33.74 -40.38
CA PHE A 727 25.96 32.48 -39.89
C PHE A 727 26.20 31.43 -41.00
N LEU A 728 25.31 31.35 -41.98
CA LEU A 728 25.47 30.48 -43.14
C LEU A 728 26.58 30.98 -44.08
N ALA A 729 26.78 32.30 -44.18
CA ALA A 729 27.87 32.90 -44.95
C ALA A 729 29.24 32.79 -44.27
N ASP A 730 29.30 32.70 -42.94
CA ASP A 730 30.56 32.52 -42.20
C ASP A 730 31.20 31.16 -42.52
N LYS A 731 32.49 31.18 -42.84
CA LYS A 731 33.32 30.01 -43.17
C LYS A 731 34.32 29.67 -42.05
N SER A 732 34.29 30.40 -40.94
CA SER A 732 35.17 30.18 -39.79
C SER A 732 34.93 28.81 -39.16
N PRO A 733 35.98 28.00 -38.90
CA PRO A 733 35.81 26.64 -38.36
C PRO A 733 35.27 26.60 -36.92
N ASP A 734 35.29 27.74 -36.23
CA ASP A 734 34.79 27.92 -34.86
C ASP A 734 33.42 28.63 -34.78
N LYS A 735 32.76 28.92 -35.91
CA LYS A 735 31.50 29.69 -35.94
C LYS A 735 30.39 29.11 -35.05
N ARG A 736 30.32 27.77 -34.95
CA ARG A 736 29.36 27.09 -34.07
C ARG A 736 29.62 27.38 -32.59
N LYS A 737 30.89 27.48 -32.17
CA LYS A 737 31.28 27.84 -30.80
C LYS A 737 30.90 29.29 -30.51
N LYS A 738 31.23 30.22 -31.42
CA LYS A 738 30.86 31.64 -31.35
C LYS A 738 29.34 31.83 -31.20
N LEU A 739 28.54 31.07 -31.97
CA LEU A 739 27.07 31.09 -31.85
C LEU A 739 26.62 30.61 -30.46
N VAL A 740 27.16 29.50 -29.95
CA VAL A 740 26.83 28.97 -28.60
C VAL A 740 27.16 30.00 -27.52
N ASP A 741 28.33 30.64 -27.57
CA ASP A 741 28.70 31.67 -26.61
C ASP A 741 27.76 32.88 -26.69
N SER A 742 27.41 33.34 -27.89
CA SER A 742 26.43 34.41 -28.10
C SER A 742 25.07 34.08 -27.46
N LEU A 743 24.53 32.87 -27.73
CA LEU A 743 23.22 32.43 -27.21
C LEU A 743 23.21 32.29 -25.68
N LEU A 744 24.31 31.87 -25.06
CA LEU A 744 24.43 31.80 -23.59
C LEU A 744 24.56 33.18 -22.94
N THR A 745 24.99 34.20 -23.69
CA THR A 745 25.00 35.60 -23.22
C THR A 745 23.73 36.39 -23.56
N ASP A 746 22.80 35.81 -24.30
CA ASP A 746 21.56 36.50 -24.68
C ASP A 746 20.68 36.83 -23.45
N SER A 747 20.14 38.04 -23.43
CA SER A 747 19.14 38.50 -22.45
C SER A 747 17.91 37.59 -22.31
N ASP A 748 17.52 36.91 -23.39
CA ASP A 748 16.35 36.04 -23.46
C ASP A 748 16.56 34.68 -22.78
N TRP A 749 17.82 34.22 -22.66
CA TRP A 749 18.19 32.98 -21.98
C TRP A 749 17.56 32.90 -20.59
N ALA A 750 17.69 33.97 -19.80
CA ALA A 750 17.21 33.98 -18.43
C ALA A 750 15.68 33.87 -18.32
N ASP A 751 14.92 34.47 -19.24
CA ASP A 751 13.46 34.36 -19.24
C ASP A 751 12.97 32.98 -19.68
N TYR A 752 13.70 32.34 -20.61
CA TYR A 752 13.38 31.00 -21.09
C TYR A 752 13.65 29.93 -20.02
N TRP A 753 14.84 29.94 -19.41
CA TRP A 753 15.19 28.96 -18.36
C TRP A 753 14.42 29.18 -17.05
N ALA A 754 14.06 30.43 -16.72
CA ALA A 754 13.22 30.72 -15.58
C ALA A 754 11.79 30.14 -15.68
N ILE A 755 11.24 29.93 -16.88
CA ILE A 755 9.96 29.19 -17.01
C ILE A 755 10.14 27.72 -16.65
N LYS A 756 11.20 27.07 -17.15
CA LYS A 756 11.48 25.64 -16.89
C LYS A 756 11.65 25.37 -15.39
N PHE A 757 12.46 26.19 -14.71
CA PHE A 757 12.58 26.16 -13.25
C PHE A 757 11.31 26.63 -12.55
N GLY A 758 10.56 27.53 -13.17
CA GLY A 758 9.27 27.98 -12.69
C GLY A 758 8.24 26.86 -12.63
N ASP A 759 8.26 25.88 -13.53
CA ASP A 759 7.33 24.75 -13.52
C ASP A 759 7.67 23.73 -12.41
N LEU A 760 8.91 23.76 -11.91
CA LEU A 760 9.38 22.96 -10.78
C LEU A 760 9.14 23.65 -9.43
N LEU A 761 9.16 24.99 -9.39
CA LEU A 761 9.26 25.78 -8.15
C LEU A 761 8.10 26.76 -7.89
N ARG A 762 7.39 27.27 -8.91
CA ARG A 762 6.30 28.23 -8.71
C ARG A 762 5.06 27.49 -8.19
N PRO A 763 4.57 27.80 -6.98
CA PRO A 763 3.39 27.15 -6.46
C PRO A 763 2.13 27.76 -7.08
N ASN A 764 1.02 27.04 -6.97
CA ASN A 764 -0.26 27.46 -7.53
C ASN A 764 -0.77 28.76 -6.87
N ILE A 765 -1.16 29.76 -7.67
CA ILE A 765 -1.70 31.05 -7.20
C ILE A 765 -2.91 30.85 -6.29
N GLN A 766 -3.79 29.90 -6.60
CA GLN A 766 -5.01 29.61 -5.83
C GLN A 766 -4.72 29.02 -4.44
N ARG A 767 -3.48 28.61 -4.16
CA ARG A 767 -3.07 28.06 -2.85
C ARG A 767 -2.25 29.04 -2.03
N VAL A 768 -1.33 29.75 -2.68
CA VAL A 768 -0.33 30.59 -1.98
C VAL A 768 -0.68 32.07 -2.03
N GLY A 769 -1.40 32.51 -3.05
CA GLY A 769 -1.73 33.91 -3.33
C GLY A 769 -0.91 34.51 -4.48
N VAL A 770 -1.48 35.52 -5.15
CA VAL A 770 -0.92 36.18 -6.34
C VAL A 770 0.48 36.77 -6.05
N LYS A 771 0.61 37.55 -4.97
CA LYS A 771 1.83 38.31 -4.66
C LYS A 771 3.05 37.42 -4.34
N PRO A 772 2.97 36.38 -3.47
CA PRO A 772 4.10 35.48 -3.25
C PRO A 772 4.56 34.76 -4.53
N VAL A 773 3.64 34.31 -5.40
CA VAL A 773 3.98 33.62 -6.66
C VAL A 773 4.67 34.57 -7.63
N TYR A 774 4.18 35.80 -7.76
CA TYR A 774 4.84 36.84 -8.57
C TYR A 774 6.25 37.15 -8.07
N LEU A 775 6.45 37.26 -6.75
CA LEU A 775 7.77 37.50 -6.17
C LEU A 775 8.72 36.31 -6.35
N MET A 776 8.21 35.07 -6.31
CA MET A 776 8.99 33.87 -6.65
C MET A 776 9.46 33.90 -8.10
N ASP A 777 8.56 34.11 -9.07
CA ASP A 777 8.93 34.19 -10.50
C ASP A 777 9.94 35.32 -10.78
N ARG A 778 9.75 36.50 -10.17
CA ARG A 778 10.70 37.62 -10.24
C ARG A 778 12.07 37.27 -9.64
N TRP A 779 12.12 36.54 -8.52
CA TRP A 779 13.38 36.08 -7.91
C TRP A 779 14.09 35.06 -8.81
N ILE A 780 13.38 34.05 -9.32
CA ILE A 780 13.94 33.06 -10.27
C ILE A 780 14.55 33.78 -11.48
N ARG A 781 13.75 34.61 -12.18
CA ARG A 781 14.24 35.36 -13.37
C ARG A 781 15.44 36.25 -13.05
N ARG A 782 15.50 36.85 -11.87
CA ARG A 782 16.64 37.68 -11.46
C ARG A 782 17.91 36.82 -11.32
N ARG A 783 17.85 35.69 -10.60
CA ARG A 783 19.00 34.81 -10.39
C ARG A 783 19.57 34.21 -11.69
N PHE A 784 18.70 33.88 -12.65
CA PHE A 784 19.15 33.52 -14.00
C PHE A 784 19.81 34.71 -14.73
N ARG A 785 19.26 35.94 -14.67
CA ARG A 785 19.92 37.11 -15.29
C ARG A 785 21.29 37.44 -14.69
N GLU A 786 21.43 37.23 -13.39
CA GLU A 786 22.68 37.43 -12.64
C GLU A 786 23.71 36.30 -12.82
N ASN A 787 23.32 35.19 -13.46
CA ASN A 787 24.09 33.94 -13.56
C ASN A 787 24.63 33.43 -12.21
N VAL A 788 23.78 33.46 -11.18
CA VAL A 788 24.10 32.84 -9.89
C VAL A 788 24.28 31.33 -10.07
N SER A 789 25.29 30.76 -9.42
CA SER A 789 25.59 29.33 -9.48
C SER A 789 24.45 28.50 -8.90
N TYR A 790 24.36 27.23 -9.33
CA TYR A 790 23.20 26.41 -8.98
C TYR A 790 23.16 26.03 -7.49
N ASP A 791 24.30 25.88 -6.85
CA ASP A 791 24.43 25.68 -5.40
C ASP A 791 23.94 26.90 -4.61
N ASP A 792 24.39 28.12 -4.93
CA ASP A 792 23.91 29.36 -4.29
C ASP A 792 22.41 29.58 -4.51
N PHE A 793 21.91 29.29 -5.71
CA PHE A 793 20.47 29.35 -6.02
C PHE A 793 19.65 28.42 -5.11
N VAL A 794 20.14 27.19 -4.88
CA VAL A 794 19.48 26.21 -4.00
C VAL A 794 19.67 26.58 -2.54
N GLN A 795 20.84 27.06 -2.13
CA GLN A 795 21.12 27.53 -0.78
C GLN A 795 20.18 28.68 -0.40
N GLU A 796 20.06 29.73 -1.22
CA GLU A 796 19.12 30.84 -0.99
C GLU A 796 17.67 30.38 -0.84
N LEU A 797 17.25 29.40 -1.64
CA LEU A 797 15.90 28.86 -1.63
C LEU A 797 15.63 28.02 -0.37
N LEU A 798 16.58 27.16 0.00
CA LEU A 798 16.42 26.23 1.12
C LEU A 798 16.75 26.85 2.48
N THR A 799 17.51 27.94 2.58
CA THR A 799 17.66 28.70 3.84
C THR A 799 16.77 29.93 3.93
N ALA A 800 15.80 30.11 3.02
CA ALA A 800 14.96 31.29 3.00
C ALA A 800 14.21 31.54 4.33
N GLU A 801 14.25 32.78 4.80
CA GLU A 801 13.52 33.31 5.97
C GLU A 801 13.00 34.72 5.66
N GLY A 802 11.96 35.17 6.37
CA GLY A 802 11.31 36.47 6.17
C GLY A 802 9.85 36.38 5.70
N SER A 803 9.38 37.45 5.06
CA SER A 803 7.97 37.64 4.67
C SER A 803 7.65 37.11 3.27
N SER A 804 6.54 36.37 3.14
CA SER A 804 6.00 35.92 1.84
C SER A 804 5.60 37.06 0.89
N HIS A 805 5.60 38.32 1.34
CA HIS A 805 5.30 39.51 0.54
C HIS A 805 6.50 40.40 0.25
N GLU A 806 7.70 39.97 0.65
CA GLU A 806 8.96 40.71 0.45
C GLU A 806 10.01 39.81 -0.23
N TYR A 807 10.06 38.52 0.12
CA TYR A 807 11.05 37.58 -0.41
C TYR A 807 10.38 36.37 -1.08
N GLY A 808 10.57 36.24 -2.40
CA GLY A 808 9.94 35.22 -3.25
C GLY A 808 10.11 33.76 -2.80
N PRO A 809 11.32 33.31 -2.44
CA PRO A 809 11.58 31.96 -1.93
C PRO A 809 10.67 31.48 -0.79
N ILE A 810 10.14 32.38 0.05
CA ILE A 810 9.20 32.03 1.13
C ILE A 810 7.89 31.42 0.60
N ALA A 811 7.55 31.64 -0.67
CA ALA A 811 6.43 30.97 -1.33
C ALA A 811 6.57 29.43 -1.34
N LEU A 812 7.80 28.89 -1.31
CA LEU A 812 8.04 27.44 -1.16
C LEU A 812 7.51 26.92 0.18
N TYR A 813 7.86 27.56 1.30
CA TYR A 813 7.40 27.16 2.63
C TYR A 813 5.92 27.43 2.86
N ARG A 814 5.40 28.55 2.33
CA ARG A 814 3.96 28.84 2.35
C ARG A 814 3.16 27.81 1.55
N HIS A 815 3.75 27.19 0.53
CA HIS A 815 3.18 26.05 -0.22
C HIS A 815 3.32 24.73 0.53
N LYS A 816 4.56 24.28 0.76
CA LYS A 816 4.90 23.00 1.43
C LYS A 816 5.02 23.25 2.93
N ARG A 817 3.85 23.53 3.53
CA ARG A 817 3.71 24.03 4.91
C ARG A 817 4.22 23.08 5.98
N GLU A 818 4.06 21.78 5.77
CA GLU A 818 4.41 20.76 6.75
C GLU A 818 5.79 20.16 6.44
N PRO A 819 6.63 19.86 7.46
CA PRO A 819 8.00 19.38 7.25
C PRO A 819 8.12 18.15 6.34
N ALA A 820 7.13 17.27 6.39
CA ALA A 820 7.00 16.10 5.52
C ALA A 820 6.91 16.46 4.03
N ASP A 821 6.10 17.45 3.68
CA ASP A 821 5.88 17.86 2.29
C ASP A 821 7.05 18.69 1.76
N ALA A 822 7.73 19.45 2.64
CA ALA A 822 8.97 20.15 2.31
C ALA A 822 10.13 19.17 2.06
N GLY A 823 10.35 18.21 2.96
CA GLY A 823 11.39 17.19 2.82
C GLY A 823 11.22 16.32 1.57
N ALA A 824 9.98 15.90 1.28
CA ALA A 824 9.66 15.16 0.06
C ALA A 824 9.94 15.98 -1.21
N PHE A 825 9.49 17.23 -1.25
CA PHE A 825 9.72 18.14 -2.37
C PHE A 825 11.22 18.35 -2.62
N VAL A 826 12.00 18.63 -1.58
CA VAL A 826 13.45 18.86 -1.72
C VAL A 826 14.16 17.60 -2.21
N SER A 827 13.79 16.43 -1.69
CA SER A 827 14.32 15.14 -2.15
C SER A 827 14.04 14.88 -3.64
N ARG A 828 12.79 15.06 -4.08
CA ARG A 828 12.41 14.87 -5.48
C ARG A 828 13.07 15.88 -6.42
N ILE A 829 13.02 17.18 -6.11
CA ILE A 829 13.53 18.23 -7.01
C ILE A 829 15.05 18.23 -7.09
N PHE A 830 15.74 18.23 -5.95
CA PHE A 830 17.18 18.49 -5.89
C PHE A 830 18.03 17.23 -5.78
N LEU A 831 17.50 16.11 -5.28
CA LEU A 831 18.21 14.82 -5.25
C LEU A 831 17.74 13.85 -6.34
N GLY A 832 16.59 14.12 -6.97
CA GLY A 832 15.95 13.19 -7.90
C GLY A 832 15.34 11.96 -7.21
N VAL A 833 15.22 11.96 -5.89
CA VAL A 833 14.78 10.80 -5.10
C VAL A 833 13.31 10.97 -4.68
N ARG A 834 12.44 10.12 -5.25
CA ARG A 834 10.99 10.12 -4.99
C ARG A 834 10.67 9.35 -3.71
N LEU A 835 10.46 10.07 -2.61
CA LEU A 835 10.12 9.49 -1.31
C LEU A 835 8.60 9.45 -1.04
N GLU A 836 7.77 10.02 -1.89
CA GLU A 836 6.34 10.28 -1.58
C GLU A 836 5.54 9.03 -1.25
N CYS A 837 5.82 7.88 -1.89
CA CYS A 837 5.19 6.60 -1.53
C CYS A 837 5.60 6.15 -0.11
N ALA A 838 6.82 6.47 0.32
CA ALA A 838 7.35 6.14 1.65
C ALA A 838 6.59 6.83 2.81
N LYS A 839 5.81 7.90 2.52
CA LYS A 839 5.01 8.67 3.50
C LYS A 839 4.07 7.81 4.34
N CYS A 840 3.36 6.88 3.70
CA CYS A 840 2.33 6.07 4.36
C CYS A 840 2.80 4.66 4.74
N HIS A 841 3.76 4.12 4.00
CA HIS A 841 4.40 2.83 4.17
C HIS A 841 5.70 2.82 3.37
N HIS A 842 6.66 1.93 3.65
CA HIS A 842 7.91 1.82 2.88
C HIS A 842 7.65 1.67 1.35
N HIS A 843 8.55 2.21 0.53
CA HIS A 843 8.34 2.32 -0.93
C HIS A 843 8.14 0.93 -1.59
N PRO A 844 7.09 0.75 -2.42
CA PRO A 844 6.69 -0.58 -2.87
C PRO A 844 7.71 -1.26 -3.78
N ASN A 845 8.57 -0.52 -4.48
CA ASN A 845 9.56 -1.05 -5.43
C ASN A 845 10.99 -0.53 -5.21
N GLU A 846 11.31 0.05 -4.05
CA GLU A 846 12.65 0.59 -3.73
C GLU A 846 12.97 0.32 -2.25
N LYS A 847 14.21 0.60 -1.85
CA LYS A 847 14.70 0.49 -0.47
C LYS A 847 14.20 1.57 0.51
N TRP A 848 13.52 2.62 0.03
CA TRP A 848 13.20 3.79 0.87
C TRP A 848 12.16 3.48 1.93
N SER A 849 12.53 3.68 3.19
CA SER A 849 11.68 3.41 4.35
C SER A 849 10.78 4.58 4.72
N GLN A 850 9.73 4.29 5.51
CA GLN A 850 8.94 5.34 6.15
C GLN A 850 9.81 6.18 7.10
N ASP A 851 10.81 5.57 7.73
CA ASP A 851 11.82 6.30 8.51
C ASP A 851 12.61 7.28 7.65
N ASP A 852 13.16 6.89 6.49
CA ASP A 852 13.90 7.80 5.59
C ASP A 852 13.06 9.00 5.17
N TYR A 853 11.75 8.80 4.91
CA TYR A 853 10.81 9.88 4.61
C TYR A 853 10.71 10.90 5.77
N TYR A 854 10.47 10.42 6.99
CA TYR A 854 10.30 11.31 8.14
C TYR A 854 11.62 11.82 8.74
N GLN A 855 12.76 11.17 8.46
CA GLN A 855 14.10 11.66 8.76
C GLN A 855 14.53 12.77 7.81
N MET A 856 14.20 12.67 6.52
CA MET A 856 14.36 13.77 5.56
C MET A 856 13.44 14.95 5.91
N ALA A 857 12.22 14.67 6.39
CA ALA A 857 11.32 15.69 6.91
C ALA A 857 11.86 16.41 8.18
N ALA A 858 12.67 15.72 9.00
CA ALA A 858 13.16 16.25 10.27
C ALA A 858 14.03 17.52 10.09
N PHE A 859 14.75 17.65 8.97
CA PHE A 859 15.50 18.85 8.62
C PHE A 859 14.64 20.13 8.54
N PHE A 860 13.34 20.00 8.32
CA PHE A 860 12.40 21.13 8.23
C PHE A 860 11.58 21.33 9.51
N GLY A 861 11.72 20.46 10.52
CA GLY A 861 10.93 20.46 11.75
C GLY A 861 11.14 21.67 12.68
N SER A 862 12.22 22.42 12.49
CA SER A 862 12.55 23.63 13.28
C SER A 862 12.05 24.93 12.66
N MET A 863 11.43 24.89 11.47
CA MET A 863 10.81 26.08 10.88
C MET A 863 9.59 26.52 11.69
N LYS A 864 9.46 27.83 11.91
CA LYS A 864 8.29 28.48 12.50
C LYS A 864 7.63 29.41 11.49
N ARG A 865 6.33 29.64 11.70
CA ARG A 865 5.48 30.47 10.85
C ARG A 865 4.56 31.36 11.67
N LYS A 866 4.31 32.58 11.20
CA LYS A 866 3.35 33.55 11.80
C LYS A 866 2.56 34.26 10.71
N GLY A 867 1.24 34.19 10.80
CA GLY A 867 0.27 34.76 9.85
C GLY A 867 -1.06 34.00 9.95
N GLN A 868 -2.10 34.44 9.22
CA GLN A 868 -3.38 33.71 9.22
C GLN A 868 -3.38 32.40 8.41
N GLY A 869 -2.30 32.11 7.68
CA GLY A 869 -2.16 30.88 6.90
C GLY A 869 -3.05 30.83 5.65
N ILE A 870 -3.36 29.62 5.19
CA ILE A 870 -4.24 29.38 4.03
C ILE A 870 -5.66 29.15 4.55
N SER A 871 -6.44 30.23 4.67
CA SER A 871 -7.89 30.19 4.90
C SER A 871 -8.62 30.83 3.72
N ALA A 872 -9.85 30.38 3.45
CA ALA A 872 -10.71 30.96 2.41
C ALA A 872 -11.54 32.14 2.97
N PRO A 873 -11.76 33.23 2.21
CA PRO A 873 -11.15 33.53 0.90
C PRO A 873 -9.64 33.76 1.03
N ILE A 874 -8.88 33.22 0.07
CA ILE A 874 -7.42 32.99 0.17
C ILE A 874 -6.69 34.24 0.71
N SER A 875 -6.16 34.10 1.92
CA SER A 875 -5.50 35.18 2.67
C SER A 875 -4.49 35.96 1.83
N GLY A 876 -4.84 37.21 1.53
CA GLY A 876 -3.98 38.21 0.91
C GLY A 876 -3.00 38.88 1.88
N GLU A 877 -2.74 38.28 3.04
CA GLU A 877 -1.87 38.80 4.11
C GLU A 877 -0.50 38.09 4.14
N PRO A 878 0.58 38.80 4.58
CA PRO A 878 1.91 38.22 4.66
C PRO A 878 1.99 37.11 5.70
N GLU A 879 2.77 36.07 5.40
CA GLU A 879 3.18 35.06 6.38
C GLU A 879 4.69 35.12 6.54
N TYR A 880 5.15 35.18 7.79
CA TYR A 880 6.56 35.25 8.15
C TYR A 880 7.05 33.85 8.51
N TRP A 881 8.21 33.47 7.98
CA TRP A 881 8.86 32.18 8.20
C TRP A 881 10.29 32.39 8.71
N TRP A 882 10.69 31.65 9.73
CA TRP A 882 12.05 31.74 10.31
C TRP A 882 12.49 30.41 10.94
N PHE A 883 13.80 30.20 11.07
CA PHE A 883 14.35 29.11 11.88
C PHE A 883 14.26 29.49 13.37
N GLN A 884 13.78 28.57 14.20
CA GLN A 884 13.88 28.72 15.65
C GLN A 884 14.24 27.38 16.29
N PRO A 885 15.24 27.33 17.20
CA PRO A 885 15.61 26.13 17.94
C PRO A 885 14.39 25.40 18.56
N GLY A 886 14.31 24.10 18.28
CA GLY A 886 13.24 23.22 18.75
C GLY A 886 12.14 22.96 17.72
N GLY A 887 11.32 21.95 18.01
CA GLY A 887 10.50 21.27 17.02
C GLY A 887 10.95 19.82 16.87
N GLU A 888 10.04 18.97 16.40
CA GLU A 888 10.30 17.55 16.18
C GLU A 888 9.33 17.00 15.13
N VAL A 889 9.84 16.11 14.29
CA VAL A 889 9.02 15.23 13.44
C VAL A 889 8.95 13.88 14.14
N LYS A 890 7.76 13.27 14.16
CA LYS A 890 7.54 11.94 14.73
C LYS A 890 7.15 10.94 13.67
N HIS A 891 7.61 9.71 13.82
CA HIS A 891 7.12 8.61 13.01
C HIS A 891 5.61 8.40 13.25
N PRO A 892 4.76 8.27 12.22
CA PRO A 892 3.30 8.18 12.40
C PRO A 892 2.83 6.86 13.05
N VAL A 893 3.64 5.79 12.91
CA VAL A 893 3.37 4.47 13.48
C VAL A 893 3.92 4.34 14.91
N THR A 894 5.25 4.31 15.08
CA THR A 894 5.93 4.14 16.38
C THR A 894 5.77 5.34 17.33
N GLY A 895 5.56 6.56 16.81
CA GLY A 895 5.51 7.79 17.60
C GLY A 895 6.89 8.30 18.06
N GLU A 896 7.96 7.62 17.66
CA GLU A 896 9.34 8.01 17.99
C GLU A 896 9.73 9.31 17.29
N LYS A 897 10.69 10.04 17.90
CA LYS A 897 11.23 11.27 17.33
C LYS A 897 12.26 10.92 16.26
N MET A 898 12.08 11.45 15.06
CA MET A 898 13.04 11.24 13.98
C MET A 898 14.31 12.06 14.17
N THR A 899 15.45 11.42 13.89
CA THR A 899 16.73 12.08 13.65
C THR A 899 16.73 12.74 12.27
N CYS A 900 17.63 13.69 12.04
CA CYS A 900 17.85 14.23 10.70
C CYS A 900 18.82 13.31 9.95
N LYS A 901 18.39 12.78 8.80
CA LYS A 901 19.19 11.91 7.92
C LYS A 901 18.68 12.09 6.49
N ALA A 902 19.60 12.29 5.55
CA ALA A 902 19.27 12.41 4.13
C ALA A 902 19.21 11.01 3.47
N PRO A 903 18.59 10.85 2.29
CA PRO A 903 18.58 9.58 1.54
C PRO A 903 20.02 9.10 1.28
N ASP A 904 20.33 7.86 1.69
CA ASP A 904 21.69 7.28 1.73
C ASP A 904 22.76 8.12 2.46
N GLY A 905 22.37 9.17 3.17
CA GLY A 905 23.26 9.99 3.98
C GLY A 905 23.49 9.42 5.38
N PRO A 906 24.55 9.86 6.07
CA PRO A 906 24.71 9.60 7.50
C PRO A 906 23.60 10.30 8.30
N VAL A 907 23.40 9.84 9.54
CA VAL A 907 22.59 10.60 10.51
C VAL A 907 23.35 11.88 10.87
N ALA A 908 22.71 13.03 10.70
CA ALA A 908 23.31 14.33 10.95
C ALA A 908 23.27 14.67 12.45
N GLU A 909 24.45 14.89 13.05
CA GLU A 909 24.58 15.39 14.41
C GLU A 909 24.49 16.93 14.42
N ILE A 910 23.32 17.46 14.77
CA ILE A 910 23.02 18.90 14.61
C ILE A 910 22.95 19.56 16.00
N PRO A 911 23.82 20.54 16.31
CA PRO A 911 23.76 21.29 17.55
C PRO A 911 22.41 22.01 17.72
N LYS A 912 21.86 22.05 18.94
CA LYS A 912 20.49 22.56 19.22
C LYS A 912 20.16 23.95 18.67
N ASN A 913 21.18 24.81 18.48
CA ASN A 913 21.03 26.19 18.04
C ASN A 913 21.35 26.41 16.55
N LEU A 914 21.69 25.34 15.81
CA LEU A 914 22.02 25.40 14.39
C LEU A 914 20.82 24.96 13.55
N ASP A 915 20.58 25.66 12.44
CA ASP A 915 19.48 25.35 11.52
C ASP A 915 19.72 24.02 10.81
N PRO A 916 18.88 22.98 11.01
CA PRO A 916 19.09 21.69 10.37
C PRO A 916 19.14 21.74 8.84
N ARG A 917 18.49 22.72 8.21
CA ARG A 917 18.54 22.91 6.75
C ARG A 917 19.95 23.18 6.24
N LYS A 918 20.83 23.75 7.07
CA LYS A 918 22.25 23.95 6.73
C LYS A 918 23.01 22.63 6.69
N ALA A 919 22.83 21.75 7.68
CA ALA A 919 23.45 20.43 7.67
C ALA A 919 22.98 19.56 6.49
N LEU A 920 21.74 19.74 6.02
CA LEU A 920 21.26 19.14 4.77
C LEU A 920 22.01 19.71 3.56
N LEU A 921 22.16 21.03 3.46
CA LEU A 921 22.90 21.70 2.39
C LEU A 921 24.39 21.30 2.38
N ASP A 922 25.06 21.29 3.53
CA ASP A 922 26.46 20.86 3.66
C ASP A 922 26.67 19.44 3.08
N TRP A 923 25.70 18.54 3.32
CA TRP A 923 25.69 17.20 2.71
C TRP A 923 25.34 17.20 1.21
N MET A 924 24.40 18.06 0.77
CA MET A 924 24.01 18.18 -0.65
C MET A 924 25.16 18.71 -1.53
N LEU A 925 25.93 19.66 -1.00
CA LEU A 925 27.02 20.35 -1.70
C LEU A 925 28.38 19.64 -1.58
N ALA A 926 28.46 18.58 -0.77
CA ALA A 926 29.65 17.75 -0.65
C ALA A 926 30.05 17.16 -2.03
N PRO A 927 31.32 17.26 -2.48
CA PRO A 927 31.75 16.79 -3.81
C PRO A 927 31.50 15.29 -4.08
N GLU A 928 31.42 14.48 -3.03
CA GLU A 928 31.10 13.06 -3.05
C GLU A 928 29.59 12.74 -3.06
N ASN A 929 28.70 13.75 -2.97
CA ASN A 929 27.25 13.54 -2.96
C ASN A 929 26.80 12.86 -4.26
N PRO A 930 26.14 11.68 -4.20
CA PRO A 930 25.80 10.94 -5.40
C PRO A 930 24.54 11.46 -6.12
N PHE A 931 23.82 12.41 -5.53
CA PHE A 931 22.51 12.86 -6.01
C PHE A 931 22.51 14.28 -6.57
N PHE A 932 22.92 15.28 -5.80
CA PHE A 932 22.63 16.69 -6.09
C PHE A 932 23.12 17.15 -7.48
N ALA A 933 24.42 17.02 -7.74
CA ALA A 933 25.01 17.38 -9.03
C ALA A 933 24.54 16.47 -10.18
N GLN A 934 24.20 15.20 -9.91
CA GLN A 934 23.65 14.30 -10.93
C GLN A 934 22.22 14.68 -11.31
N ALA A 935 21.35 14.98 -10.35
CA ALA A 935 19.97 15.40 -10.60
C ALA A 935 19.92 16.74 -11.35
N ALA A 936 20.80 17.69 -10.99
CA ALA A 936 20.97 18.95 -11.71
C ALA A 936 21.40 18.72 -13.17
N THR A 937 22.52 18.01 -13.38
CA THR A 937 23.08 17.79 -14.73
C THR A 937 22.17 16.95 -15.62
N ASN A 938 21.54 15.91 -15.07
CA ASN A 938 20.57 15.07 -15.78
C ASN A 938 19.35 15.86 -16.25
N ARG A 939 18.86 16.80 -15.44
CA ARG A 939 17.73 17.66 -15.80
C ARG A 939 18.08 18.64 -16.91
N ILE A 940 19.25 19.30 -16.85
CA ILE A 940 19.72 20.15 -17.95
C ILE A 940 19.94 19.33 -19.23
N TRP A 941 20.51 18.13 -19.12
CA TRP A 941 20.65 17.20 -20.25
C TRP A 941 19.30 16.85 -20.89
N ALA A 942 18.28 16.54 -20.09
CA ALA A 942 16.94 16.21 -20.57
C ALA A 942 16.33 17.34 -21.41
N GLU A 943 16.62 18.60 -21.10
CA GLU A 943 16.12 19.75 -21.85
C GLU A 943 16.73 19.89 -23.27
N PHE A 944 17.97 19.41 -23.49
CA PHE A 944 18.62 19.42 -24.82
C PHE A 944 18.35 18.17 -25.65
N PHE A 945 18.08 17.03 -25.01
CA PHE A 945 17.87 15.75 -25.72
C PHE A 945 16.41 15.24 -25.69
N GLY A 946 15.54 15.85 -24.88
CA GLY A 946 14.14 15.44 -24.67
C GLY A 946 13.95 14.37 -23.61
N PHE A 947 15.01 13.67 -23.22
CA PHE A 947 15.02 12.64 -22.19
C PHE A 947 16.35 12.65 -21.45
N GLY A 948 16.31 12.47 -20.13
CA GLY A 948 17.50 12.42 -19.30
C GLY A 948 18.28 11.13 -19.48
N ILE A 949 19.51 11.10 -18.96
CA ILE A 949 20.32 9.89 -18.82
C ILE A 949 19.64 8.94 -17.82
N VAL A 950 19.06 9.49 -16.75
CA VAL A 950 17.94 8.90 -16.01
C VAL A 950 16.65 9.55 -16.52
N HIS A 951 15.63 8.76 -16.86
CA HIS A 951 14.34 9.27 -17.33
C HIS A 951 13.18 8.52 -16.65
N PRO A 952 12.18 9.19 -16.03
CA PRO A 952 12.03 10.64 -15.85
C PRO A 952 13.23 11.33 -15.16
N ALA A 953 13.40 12.63 -15.40
CA ALA A 953 14.64 13.34 -15.04
C ALA A 953 14.87 13.50 -13.52
N ASP A 954 13.84 13.23 -12.72
CA ASP A 954 13.73 13.32 -11.26
C ASP A 954 13.35 11.96 -10.64
N ASP A 955 13.77 10.86 -11.27
CA ASP A 955 13.43 9.48 -10.88
C ASP A 955 14.67 8.59 -10.71
N PHE A 956 15.59 9.05 -9.86
CA PHE A 956 16.81 8.35 -9.47
C PHE A 956 16.46 7.20 -8.52
N ARG A 957 16.23 6.04 -9.13
CA ARG A 957 15.82 4.80 -8.47
C ARG A 957 16.79 3.68 -8.81
N ALA A 958 16.97 2.73 -7.90
CA ALA A 958 17.80 1.56 -8.18
C ALA A 958 17.21 0.76 -9.36
N SER A 959 15.88 0.68 -9.43
CA SER A 959 15.13 0.06 -10.55
C SER A 959 15.11 0.88 -11.85
N ASN A 960 15.50 2.17 -11.83
CA ASN A 960 15.60 3.05 -12.99
C ASN A 960 17.03 3.57 -13.20
N PRO A 961 17.97 2.70 -13.64
CA PRO A 961 19.38 3.07 -13.76
C PRO A 961 19.65 4.04 -14.92
N PRO A 962 20.73 4.84 -14.83
CA PRO A 962 21.14 5.72 -15.92
C PRO A 962 21.54 4.93 -17.18
N SER A 963 21.06 5.35 -18.35
CA SER A 963 21.39 4.79 -19.66
C SER A 963 22.89 4.84 -19.99
N ASN A 964 23.60 5.81 -19.39
CA ASN A 964 25.04 5.95 -19.40
C ASN A 964 25.55 6.51 -18.06
N GLY A 965 25.72 5.64 -17.07
CA GLY A 965 26.23 6.00 -15.73
C GLY A 965 27.58 6.74 -15.74
N PRO A 966 28.60 6.30 -16.50
CA PRO A 966 29.87 7.01 -16.62
C PRO A 966 29.73 8.46 -17.13
N LEU A 967 28.86 8.70 -18.11
CA LEU A 967 28.56 10.05 -18.61
C LEU A 967 27.95 10.94 -17.52
N LEU A 968 26.96 10.44 -16.80
CA LEU A 968 26.28 11.20 -15.75
C LEU A 968 27.23 11.54 -14.58
N ALA A 969 28.04 10.57 -14.16
CA ALA A 969 29.05 10.79 -13.13
C ALA A 969 30.15 11.78 -13.58
N TRP A 970 30.51 11.78 -14.86
CA TRP A 970 31.46 12.76 -15.41
C TRP A 970 30.85 14.17 -15.49
N LEU A 971 29.61 14.30 -15.97
CA LEU A 971 28.89 15.59 -16.04
C LEU A 971 28.75 16.22 -14.65
N ALA A 972 28.40 15.43 -13.62
CA ALA A 972 28.33 15.89 -12.25
C ALA A 972 29.69 16.40 -11.73
N LYS A 973 30.79 15.70 -12.02
CA LYS A 973 32.14 16.13 -11.62
C LYS A 973 32.61 17.38 -12.36
N ASP A 974 32.35 17.48 -13.67
CA ASP A 974 32.68 18.68 -14.46
C ASP A 974 31.85 19.89 -13.98
N PHE A 975 30.60 19.69 -13.58
CA PHE A 975 29.73 20.73 -13.02
C PHE A 975 30.21 21.23 -11.65
N ILE A 976 30.59 20.33 -10.72
CA ILE A 976 31.16 20.70 -9.42
C ILE A 976 32.51 21.43 -9.60
N ALA A 977 33.34 20.99 -10.54
CA ALA A 977 34.66 21.58 -10.80
C ALA A 977 34.64 22.96 -11.48
N HIS A 978 33.46 23.46 -11.86
CA HIS A 978 33.25 24.79 -12.45
C HIS A 978 32.15 25.53 -11.68
N ASP A 979 32.21 25.47 -10.34
CA ASP A 979 31.39 26.22 -9.39
C ASP A 979 29.88 26.18 -9.69
N TYR A 980 29.39 25.00 -10.09
CA TYR A 980 27.99 24.75 -10.43
C TYR A 980 27.40 25.73 -11.48
N ASP A 981 28.21 26.25 -12.41
CA ASP A 981 27.75 27.14 -13.50
C ASP A 981 26.92 26.39 -14.55
N LEU A 982 25.63 26.73 -14.62
CA LEU A 982 24.70 26.18 -15.60
C LEU A 982 25.12 26.52 -17.04
N LYS A 983 25.69 27.71 -17.30
CA LYS A 983 26.09 28.09 -18.67
C LYS A 983 27.30 27.32 -19.15
N HIS A 984 28.26 27.03 -18.28
CA HIS A 984 29.35 26.10 -18.57
C HIS A 984 28.83 24.71 -18.95
N LEU A 985 27.94 24.12 -18.15
CA LEU A 985 27.33 22.82 -18.45
C LEU A 985 26.63 22.83 -19.83
N MET A 986 25.80 23.85 -20.10
CA MET A 986 25.13 24.03 -21.40
C MET A 986 26.14 24.16 -22.55
N ARG A 987 27.21 24.94 -22.36
CA ARG A 987 28.30 25.10 -23.34
C ARG A 987 28.98 23.77 -23.66
N ARG A 988 29.19 22.89 -22.67
CA ARG A 988 29.77 21.55 -22.90
C ARG A 988 28.83 20.66 -23.71
N ILE A 989 27.52 20.69 -23.42
CA ILE A 989 26.50 19.94 -24.14
C ILE A 989 26.39 20.42 -25.60
N LEU A 990 26.19 21.71 -25.83
CA LEU A 990 25.98 22.31 -27.16
C LEU A 990 27.19 22.13 -28.10
N ASN A 991 28.41 22.10 -27.54
CA ASN A 991 29.66 21.87 -28.28
C ASN A 991 30.05 20.38 -28.42
N SER A 992 29.22 19.44 -27.96
CA SER A 992 29.43 18.00 -28.19
C SER A 992 29.07 17.61 -29.63
N ARG A 993 29.79 16.66 -30.22
CA ARG A 993 29.45 16.06 -31.51
C ARG A 993 28.13 15.27 -31.44
N VAL A 994 27.76 14.79 -30.25
CA VAL A 994 26.48 14.11 -29.95
C VAL A 994 25.28 15.05 -30.08
N TYR A 995 25.30 16.25 -29.47
CA TYR A 995 24.23 17.25 -29.64
C TYR A 995 24.12 17.71 -31.10
N GLN A 996 25.28 17.82 -31.78
CA GLN A 996 25.39 18.19 -33.19
C GLN A 996 25.16 17.03 -34.17
N ALA A 997 24.58 15.90 -33.73
CA ALA A 997 24.15 14.85 -34.64
C ALA A 997 22.90 15.28 -35.44
N SER A 998 22.82 14.85 -36.70
CA SER A 998 21.59 14.96 -37.50
C SER A 998 20.46 14.12 -36.89
N SER A 999 19.21 14.48 -37.19
CA SER A 999 18.03 13.69 -36.84
C SER A 999 17.74 12.55 -37.84
N MET A 1000 18.45 12.54 -38.97
CA MET A 1000 18.44 11.45 -39.94
C MET A 1000 19.15 10.21 -39.38
N PRO A 1001 18.50 9.04 -39.32
CA PRO A 1001 19.11 7.83 -38.80
C PRO A 1001 20.05 7.16 -39.82
N ASN A 1002 21.04 6.43 -39.31
CA ASN A 1002 21.80 5.45 -40.06
C ASN A 1002 21.23 4.02 -39.83
N GLN A 1003 21.80 3.02 -40.51
CA GLN A 1003 21.32 1.63 -40.45
C GLN A 1003 21.32 1.00 -39.04
N THR A 1004 22.10 1.54 -38.10
CA THR A 1004 22.25 0.98 -36.75
C THR A 1004 21.37 1.68 -35.71
N ASN A 1005 21.07 2.97 -35.90
CA ASN A 1005 20.43 3.82 -34.88
C ASN A 1005 18.97 4.21 -35.19
N ALA A 1006 18.37 3.68 -36.26
CA ALA A 1006 16.99 3.98 -36.65
C ALA A 1006 15.94 3.69 -35.57
N ARG A 1007 16.24 2.77 -34.64
CA ARG A 1007 15.42 2.44 -33.46
C ARG A 1007 16.08 2.87 -32.14
N ASP A 1008 17.15 3.67 -32.17
CA ASP A 1008 17.69 4.27 -30.95
C ASP A 1008 16.83 5.47 -30.54
N GLU A 1009 16.43 5.42 -29.28
CA GLU A 1009 15.64 6.44 -28.57
C GLU A 1009 16.24 6.77 -27.19
N ARG A 1010 17.31 6.07 -26.76
CA ARG A 1010 17.85 6.20 -25.39
C ARG A 1010 19.38 6.33 -25.28
N ASN A 1011 20.13 6.07 -26.34
CA ASN A 1011 21.60 6.09 -26.32
C ASN A 1011 22.22 7.32 -27.02
N TYR A 1012 21.41 8.29 -27.45
CA TYR A 1012 21.86 9.54 -28.09
C TYR A 1012 22.68 9.31 -29.37
N ALA A 1013 22.40 8.24 -30.13
CA ALA A 1013 23.07 7.98 -31.40
C ALA A 1013 22.60 8.92 -32.53
N ARG A 1014 21.52 9.68 -32.35
CA ARG A 1014 21.04 10.72 -33.27
C ARG A 1014 20.29 11.79 -32.48
N SER A 1015 20.05 12.96 -33.07
CA SER A 1015 19.11 13.91 -32.48
C SER A 1015 17.68 13.40 -32.67
N LEU A 1016 16.91 13.30 -31.60
CA LEU A 1016 15.45 13.14 -31.74
C LEU A 1016 14.84 14.50 -32.09
N ARG A 1017 13.79 14.48 -32.92
CA ARG A 1017 13.01 15.69 -33.26
C ARG A 1017 11.98 15.91 -32.16
N ARG A 1018 11.91 17.12 -31.63
CA ARG A 1018 11.14 17.45 -30.43
C ARG A 1018 10.20 18.61 -30.69
N ARG A 1019 8.98 18.51 -30.17
CA ARG A 1019 7.99 19.59 -30.19
C ARG A 1019 8.43 20.74 -29.29
N TYR A 1020 8.07 21.96 -29.66
CA TYR A 1020 8.24 23.13 -28.79
C TYR A 1020 7.36 23.06 -27.53
N ALA A 1021 7.87 23.64 -26.45
CA ALA A 1021 7.01 24.10 -25.36
C ALA A 1021 6.02 25.16 -25.88
N ALA A 1022 4.83 25.23 -25.26
CA ALA A 1022 3.73 26.09 -25.70
C ALA A 1022 4.15 27.56 -25.91
N GLU A 1023 4.96 28.10 -25.01
CA GLU A 1023 5.46 29.48 -25.01
C GLU A 1023 6.46 29.74 -26.16
N VAL A 1024 7.26 28.73 -26.52
CA VAL A 1024 8.17 28.78 -27.67
C VAL A 1024 7.38 28.70 -28.97
N MET A 1025 6.37 27.84 -29.04
CA MET A 1025 5.47 27.75 -30.20
C MET A 1025 4.69 29.06 -30.42
N ALA A 1026 4.14 29.65 -29.36
CA ALA A 1026 3.46 30.95 -29.44
C ALA A 1026 4.41 32.07 -29.89
N GLY A 1027 5.68 32.03 -29.44
CA GLY A 1027 6.74 32.92 -29.88
C GLY A 1027 7.13 32.73 -31.35
N ALA A 1028 7.28 31.49 -31.81
CA ALA A 1028 7.58 31.16 -33.20
C ALA A 1028 6.44 31.65 -34.13
N VAL A 1029 5.18 31.43 -33.76
CA VAL A 1029 4.01 31.95 -34.49
C VAL A 1029 3.98 33.48 -34.49
N ALA A 1030 4.37 34.13 -33.38
CA ALA A 1030 4.48 35.60 -33.35
C ALA A 1030 5.58 36.11 -34.30
N GLN A 1031 6.74 35.46 -34.35
CA GLN A 1031 7.82 35.82 -35.27
C GLN A 1031 7.44 35.57 -36.74
N ALA A 1032 6.78 34.45 -37.03
CA ALA A 1032 6.32 34.09 -38.37
C ALA A 1032 5.23 35.04 -38.89
N THR A 1033 4.25 35.40 -38.06
CA THR A 1033 3.18 36.34 -38.44
C THR A 1033 3.57 37.82 -38.32
N GLY A 1034 4.62 38.13 -37.56
CA GLY A 1034 4.99 39.51 -37.19
C GLY A 1034 4.06 40.14 -36.14
N ILE A 1035 3.09 39.38 -35.59
CA ILE A 1035 2.08 39.87 -34.67
C ILE A 1035 2.15 39.10 -33.35
N SER A 1036 2.46 39.81 -32.26
CA SER A 1036 2.44 39.28 -30.90
C SER A 1036 1.03 38.99 -30.39
N GLU A 1037 0.91 37.97 -29.54
CA GLU A 1037 -0.27 37.75 -28.72
C GLU A 1037 -0.25 38.70 -27.51
N LYS A 1038 -1.42 39.11 -27.03
CA LYS A 1038 -1.56 39.95 -25.83
C LYS A 1038 -1.95 39.06 -24.65
N PHE A 1039 -1.31 39.31 -23.51
CA PHE A 1039 -1.54 38.56 -22.27
C PHE A 1039 -2.04 39.52 -21.19
N ASP A 1040 -3.15 39.19 -20.55
CA ASP A 1040 -3.75 40.05 -19.53
C ASP A 1040 -2.82 40.24 -18.31
N GLY A 1041 -2.75 41.48 -17.83
CA GLY A 1041 -1.84 41.87 -16.74
C GLY A 1041 -0.36 41.96 -17.13
N LEU A 1042 -0.02 41.88 -18.42
CA LEU A 1042 1.33 42.08 -18.95
C LEU A 1042 1.39 43.22 -19.98
N PRO A 1043 2.59 43.78 -20.26
CA PRO A 1043 2.78 44.76 -21.34
C PRO A 1043 2.28 44.24 -22.72
N PRO A 1044 1.80 45.12 -23.62
CA PRO A 1044 1.26 44.70 -24.93
C PRO A 1044 2.27 43.99 -25.85
N ASP A 1045 3.56 44.16 -25.59
CA ASP A 1045 4.71 43.56 -26.27
C ASP A 1045 5.31 42.35 -25.52
N ALA A 1046 4.69 41.93 -24.41
CA ALA A 1046 5.16 40.81 -23.61
C ALA A 1046 5.20 39.50 -24.40
N ARG A 1047 6.33 38.79 -24.29
CA ARG A 1047 6.52 37.47 -24.90
C ARG A 1047 5.79 36.41 -24.10
N ALA A 1048 5.33 35.35 -24.76
CA ALA A 1048 4.83 34.15 -24.07
C ALA A 1048 5.85 33.60 -23.05
N THR A 1049 7.16 33.68 -23.34
CA THR A 1049 8.25 33.31 -22.42
C THR A 1049 8.45 34.25 -21.22
N THR A 1050 7.66 35.32 -21.10
CA THR A 1050 7.60 36.22 -19.93
C THR A 1050 6.34 36.00 -19.08
N VAL A 1051 5.46 35.08 -19.46
CA VAL A 1051 4.29 34.69 -18.66
C VAL A 1051 4.75 34.02 -17.36
N TRP A 1052 4.30 34.58 -16.23
CA TRP A 1052 4.76 34.22 -14.89
C TRP A 1052 3.80 33.31 -14.12
N ASN A 1053 2.62 33.02 -14.68
CA ASN A 1053 1.64 32.09 -14.11
C ASN A 1053 0.80 31.38 -15.19
N THR A 1054 0.25 30.23 -14.84
CA THR A 1054 -0.55 29.35 -15.72
C THR A 1054 -2.03 29.76 -15.80
N SER A 1055 -2.48 30.75 -15.02
CA SER A 1055 -3.88 31.22 -14.99
C SER A 1055 -4.18 32.37 -15.96
N VAL A 1056 -3.19 32.84 -16.73
CA VAL A 1056 -3.42 33.81 -17.83
C VAL A 1056 -4.21 33.15 -18.94
N ASP A 1057 -5.32 33.74 -19.39
CA ASP A 1057 -6.12 33.21 -20.50
C ASP A 1057 -5.30 33.18 -21.81
N SER A 1058 -5.12 31.98 -22.37
CA SER A 1058 -4.61 31.79 -23.73
C SER A 1058 -4.90 30.36 -24.19
N LEU A 1059 -5.97 30.22 -24.96
CA LEU A 1059 -6.32 28.97 -25.67
C LEU A 1059 -5.13 28.38 -26.45
N PHE A 1060 -4.23 29.23 -26.99
CA PHE A 1060 -3.05 28.74 -27.70
C PHE A 1060 -2.07 28.05 -26.74
N LEU A 1061 -1.74 28.68 -25.62
CA LEU A 1061 -0.83 28.07 -24.64
C LEU A 1061 -1.39 26.77 -24.05
N ASP A 1062 -2.70 26.73 -23.80
CA ASP A 1062 -3.36 25.54 -23.26
C ASP A 1062 -3.42 24.40 -24.28
N VAL A 1063 -3.79 24.69 -25.54
CA VAL A 1063 -3.77 23.69 -26.63
C VAL A 1063 -2.38 23.10 -26.84
N PHE A 1064 -1.31 23.89 -26.73
CA PHE A 1064 0.06 23.41 -26.93
C PHE A 1064 0.73 22.85 -25.65
N GLY A 1065 -0.04 22.58 -24.58
CA GLY A 1065 0.45 21.87 -23.41
C GLY A 1065 1.29 22.72 -22.44
N ARG A 1066 0.86 23.95 -22.18
CA ARG A 1066 1.22 24.66 -20.94
C ARG A 1066 0.71 23.84 -19.73
N PRO A 1067 1.43 23.80 -18.59
CA PRO A 1067 0.95 23.14 -17.38
C PRO A 1067 -0.42 23.65 -16.92
N ASP A 1068 -1.25 22.71 -16.46
CA ASP A 1068 -2.60 22.98 -15.93
C ASP A 1068 -2.56 24.02 -14.79
N ALA A 1069 -3.46 25.01 -14.87
CA ALA A 1069 -3.63 26.06 -13.87
C ALA A 1069 -4.04 25.55 -12.48
N SER A 1070 -4.50 24.30 -12.36
CA SER A 1070 -4.86 23.62 -11.11
C SER A 1070 -3.74 22.72 -10.54
N ALA A 1071 -2.71 22.40 -11.34
CA ALA A 1071 -1.64 21.49 -10.95
C ALA A 1071 -0.76 22.03 -9.80
N GLU A 1072 -0.05 21.11 -9.14
CA GLU A 1072 1.01 21.41 -8.18
C GLU A 1072 2.38 21.23 -8.81
N ALA A 1073 3.29 22.17 -8.56
CA ALA A 1073 4.70 21.99 -8.89
C ALA A 1073 5.34 20.83 -8.07
N PRO A 1074 6.18 19.98 -8.70
CA PRO A 1074 6.63 20.06 -10.09
C PRO A 1074 5.58 19.63 -11.11
N CYS A 1075 5.36 20.47 -12.11
CA CYS A 1075 4.45 20.17 -13.22
C CYS A 1075 5.23 19.49 -14.36
N GLU A 1076 4.76 18.31 -14.80
CA GLU A 1076 5.24 17.66 -16.01
C GLU A 1076 4.50 18.22 -17.24
N ARG A 1077 5.21 18.38 -18.36
CA ARG A 1077 4.65 18.82 -19.66
C ARG A 1077 4.63 17.64 -20.62
N ASP A 1078 3.51 17.41 -21.30
CA ASP A 1078 3.44 16.36 -22.34
C ASP A 1078 4.01 16.87 -23.68
N PRO A 1079 5.14 16.32 -24.17
CA PRO A 1079 5.69 16.69 -25.47
C PRO A 1079 4.91 16.08 -26.65
N SER A 1080 4.02 15.11 -26.41
CA SER A 1080 3.37 14.31 -27.45
C SER A 1080 2.58 15.16 -28.46
N PRO A 1081 2.62 14.84 -29.76
CA PRO A 1081 1.78 15.49 -30.76
C PRO A 1081 0.33 14.99 -30.63
N THR A 1082 -0.64 15.91 -30.76
CA THR A 1082 -2.07 15.59 -30.78
C THR A 1082 -2.72 16.14 -32.06
N ILE A 1083 -3.84 15.54 -32.47
CA ILE A 1083 -4.65 16.03 -33.61
C ILE A 1083 -5.13 17.47 -33.35
N VAL A 1084 -5.37 17.83 -32.08
CA VAL A 1084 -5.82 19.17 -31.68
C VAL A 1084 -4.77 20.23 -32.03
N HIS A 1085 -3.47 19.93 -31.89
CA HIS A 1085 -2.40 20.86 -32.27
C HIS A 1085 -2.46 21.20 -33.78
N SER A 1086 -2.56 20.18 -34.63
CA SER A 1086 -2.64 20.36 -36.09
C SER A 1086 -3.92 21.10 -36.49
N LEU A 1087 -5.08 20.72 -35.94
CA LEU A 1087 -6.35 21.39 -36.22
C LEU A 1087 -6.34 22.87 -35.81
N HIS A 1088 -5.64 23.22 -34.72
CA HIS A 1088 -5.49 24.60 -34.29
C HIS A 1088 -4.63 25.43 -35.25
N LEU A 1089 -3.52 24.89 -35.77
CA LEU A 1089 -2.68 25.62 -36.75
C LEU A 1089 -3.37 25.79 -38.11
N MET A 1090 -4.17 24.80 -38.52
CA MET A 1090 -4.87 24.86 -39.80
C MET A 1090 -6.06 25.83 -39.77
N ASN A 1091 -6.85 25.82 -38.68
CA ASN A 1091 -8.21 26.39 -38.68
C ASN A 1091 -8.47 27.49 -37.63
N SER A 1092 -7.48 27.89 -36.82
CA SER A 1092 -7.70 28.92 -35.79
C SER A 1092 -7.94 30.30 -36.41
N GLU A 1093 -9.14 30.85 -36.22
CA GLU A 1093 -9.50 32.20 -36.66
C GLU A 1093 -8.51 33.26 -36.11
N LYS A 1094 -8.11 33.12 -34.83
CA LYS A 1094 -7.09 33.98 -34.20
C LYS A 1094 -5.74 33.93 -34.93
N LEU A 1095 -5.35 32.76 -35.45
CA LEU A 1095 -4.12 32.62 -36.24
C LEU A 1095 -4.28 33.23 -37.64
N GLN A 1096 -5.40 32.97 -38.32
CA GLN A 1096 -5.67 33.53 -39.64
C GLN A 1096 -5.74 35.08 -39.61
N THR A 1097 -6.31 35.66 -38.55
CA THR A 1097 -6.30 37.12 -38.33
C THR A 1097 -4.88 37.67 -38.11
N ARG A 1098 -3.97 36.90 -37.50
CA ARG A 1098 -2.56 37.31 -37.31
C ARG A 1098 -1.77 37.24 -38.62
N ILE A 1099 -1.95 36.18 -39.41
CA ILE A 1099 -1.34 36.03 -40.74
C ILE A 1099 -1.78 37.18 -41.66
N SER A 1100 -3.09 37.47 -41.70
CA SER A 1100 -3.67 38.46 -42.61
C SER A 1100 -3.59 39.93 -42.14
N HIS A 1101 -3.02 40.17 -40.95
CA HIS A 1101 -3.01 41.48 -40.30
C HIS A 1101 -2.35 42.57 -41.17
N LYS A 1102 -2.93 43.77 -41.19
CA LYS A 1102 -2.49 44.91 -42.01
C LYS A 1102 -1.03 45.37 -41.75
N ASP A 1103 -0.55 45.11 -40.53
CA ASP A 1103 0.79 45.40 -40.03
C ASP A 1103 1.61 44.11 -39.81
N GLY A 1104 1.11 42.96 -40.26
CA GLY A 1104 1.79 41.66 -40.14
C GLY A 1104 2.95 41.50 -41.12
N ARG A 1105 3.68 40.39 -40.98
CA ARG A 1105 4.86 40.07 -41.80
C ARG A 1105 4.50 39.95 -43.29
N ALA A 1106 3.42 39.24 -43.63
CA ALA A 1106 2.97 39.11 -45.02
C ALA A 1106 2.67 40.49 -45.65
N ALA A 1107 1.91 41.33 -44.95
CA ALA A 1107 1.59 42.68 -45.40
C ALA A 1107 2.82 43.60 -45.51
N THR A 1108 3.80 43.45 -44.62
CA THR A 1108 5.06 44.21 -44.63
C THR A 1108 5.96 43.79 -45.79
N LEU A 1109 6.12 42.48 -46.00
CA LEU A 1109 6.88 41.91 -47.11
C LEU A 1109 6.27 42.28 -48.47
N ALA A 1110 4.94 42.17 -48.60
CA ALA A 1110 4.24 42.51 -49.84
C ALA A 1110 4.41 43.97 -50.26
N LYS A 1111 4.55 44.90 -49.30
CA LYS A 1111 4.81 46.34 -49.52
C LYS A 1111 6.27 46.66 -49.86
N SER A 1112 7.21 45.71 -49.76
CA SER A 1112 8.63 45.94 -50.06
C SER A 1112 8.94 45.81 -51.56
N ASP A 1113 10.05 46.38 -52.01
CA ASP A 1113 10.51 46.34 -53.42
C ASP A 1113 11.18 45.01 -53.84
N LYS A 1114 11.26 44.02 -52.93
CA LYS A 1114 11.88 42.71 -53.19
C LYS A 1114 11.19 41.94 -54.32
N LYS A 1115 11.91 41.13 -55.08
CA LYS A 1115 11.29 40.19 -56.04
C LYS A 1115 10.58 39.03 -55.32
N PRO A 1116 9.63 38.31 -55.96
CA PRO A 1116 8.96 37.16 -55.34
C PRO A 1116 9.94 36.12 -54.78
N GLU A 1117 11.03 35.81 -55.50
CA GLU A 1117 12.07 34.87 -55.05
C GLU A 1117 12.77 35.35 -53.77
N GLU A 1118 13.01 36.66 -53.65
CA GLU A 1118 13.62 37.30 -52.48
C GLU A 1118 12.64 37.36 -51.29
N LEU A 1119 11.33 37.40 -51.55
CA LEU A 1119 10.31 37.23 -50.50
C LEU A 1119 10.26 35.80 -49.98
N VAL A 1120 10.29 34.81 -50.89
CA VAL A 1120 10.35 33.39 -50.53
C VAL A 1120 11.60 33.11 -49.69
N GLU A 1121 12.78 33.60 -50.10
CA GLU A 1121 14.00 33.48 -49.29
C GLU A 1121 13.84 34.06 -47.88
N GLU A 1122 13.27 35.26 -47.75
CA GLU A 1122 13.09 35.92 -46.45
C GLU A 1122 12.16 35.12 -45.52
N ILE A 1123 11.07 34.57 -46.07
CA ILE A 1123 10.12 33.76 -45.32
C ILE A 1123 10.77 32.45 -44.86
N TYR A 1124 11.49 31.74 -45.74
CA TYR A 1124 12.19 30.50 -45.38
C TYR A 1124 13.31 30.72 -44.34
N LEU A 1125 14.06 31.82 -44.45
CA LEU A 1125 15.11 32.16 -43.48
C LEU A 1125 14.53 32.49 -42.09
N GLU A 1126 13.37 33.12 -42.01
CA GLU A 1126 12.72 33.47 -40.72
C GLU A 1126 11.91 32.33 -40.10
N LEU A 1127 11.27 31.47 -40.90
CA LEU A 1127 10.45 30.36 -40.39
C LEU A 1127 11.27 29.08 -40.17
N TYR A 1128 12.19 28.75 -41.08
CA TYR A 1128 12.98 27.49 -41.07
C TYR A 1128 14.47 27.68 -40.79
N ALA A 1129 15.00 28.90 -40.79
CA ALA A 1129 16.44 29.17 -40.64
C ALA A 1129 17.33 28.51 -41.73
N ARG A 1130 16.78 28.39 -42.94
CA ARG A 1130 17.50 27.94 -44.15
C ARG A 1130 17.00 28.67 -45.39
N PHE A 1131 17.74 28.56 -46.48
CA PHE A 1131 17.22 28.88 -47.80
C PHE A 1131 16.22 27.79 -48.28
N PRO A 1132 15.24 28.13 -49.14
CA PRO A 1132 14.46 27.14 -49.85
C PRO A 1132 15.39 26.34 -50.79
N SER A 1133 15.10 25.05 -50.95
CA SER A 1133 15.64 24.23 -52.04
C SER A 1133 15.16 24.75 -53.40
N GLU A 1134 15.75 24.26 -54.50
CA GLU A 1134 15.36 24.70 -55.85
C GLU A 1134 13.88 24.40 -56.15
N GLU A 1135 13.40 23.21 -55.80
CA GLU A 1135 11.99 22.79 -55.94
C GLU A 1135 11.04 23.64 -55.08
N GLU A 1136 11.35 23.82 -53.79
CA GLU A 1136 10.58 24.69 -52.90
C GLU A 1136 10.51 26.14 -53.39
N ARG A 1137 11.63 26.65 -53.94
CA ARG A 1137 11.73 27.99 -54.49
C ARG A 1137 10.89 28.15 -55.75
N GLU A 1138 10.94 27.19 -56.67
CA GLU A 1138 10.12 27.21 -57.89
C GLU A 1138 8.62 27.20 -57.54
N ILE A 1139 8.19 26.27 -56.69
CA ILE A 1139 6.80 26.14 -56.25
C ILE A 1139 6.32 27.41 -55.54
N ALA A 1140 7.08 27.91 -54.56
CA ALA A 1140 6.69 29.07 -53.76
C ALA A 1140 6.82 30.42 -54.48
N THR A 1141 7.62 30.50 -55.56
CA THR A 1141 7.65 31.68 -56.43
C THR A 1141 6.44 31.70 -57.35
N LYS A 1142 6.09 30.54 -57.93
CA LYS A 1142 4.97 30.40 -58.87
C LYS A 1142 3.61 30.77 -58.26
N SER A 1143 3.40 30.57 -56.96
CA SER A 1143 2.16 31.00 -56.29
C SER A 1143 1.94 32.52 -56.26
N PHE A 1144 2.98 33.34 -56.53
CA PHE A 1144 2.83 34.79 -56.71
C PHE A 1144 2.36 35.17 -58.13
N GLU A 1145 2.28 34.22 -59.06
CA GLU A 1145 1.90 34.43 -60.47
C GLU A 1145 0.48 33.90 -60.80
N GLU A 1146 -0.24 33.35 -59.82
CA GLU A 1146 -1.59 32.80 -60.04
C GLU A 1146 -2.63 33.90 -60.33
N GLU A 1147 -3.61 33.60 -61.20
CA GLU A 1147 -4.53 34.57 -61.82
C GLU A 1147 -5.36 35.40 -60.82
N ASN A 1148 -5.57 34.90 -59.59
CA ASN A 1148 -6.28 35.60 -58.51
C ASN A 1148 -5.38 35.96 -57.32
N ALA A 1149 -4.08 35.69 -57.38
CA ALA A 1149 -3.16 35.95 -56.28
C ALA A 1149 -2.72 37.41 -56.26
N THR A 1150 -2.96 38.08 -55.14
CA THR A 1150 -2.23 39.33 -54.84
C THR A 1150 -0.90 38.97 -54.19
N ARG A 1151 0.10 39.84 -54.37
CA ARG A 1151 1.41 39.74 -53.68
C ARG A 1151 1.29 39.67 -52.14
N LYS A 1152 0.18 40.16 -51.56
CA LYS A 1152 -0.14 40.00 -50.13
C LYS A 1152 -0.66 38.60 -49.83
N THR A 1153 -1.69 38.14 -50.55
CA THR A 1153 -2.31 36.83 -50.31
C THR A 1153 -1.33 35.68 -50.58
N ALA A 1154 -0.52 35.73 -51.64
CA ALA A 1154 0.52 34.72 -51.89
C ALA A 1154 1.55 34.62 -50.74
N ALA A 1155 1.90 35.74 -50.08
CA ALA A 1155 2.76 35.74 -48.91
C ALA A 1155 2.04 35.25 -47.63
N GLU A 1156 0.73 35.48 -47.51
CA GLU A 1156 -0.11 34.94 -46.43
C GLU A 1156 -0.23 33.41 -46.55
N ASP A 1157 -0.54 32.91 -47.74
CA ASP A 1157 -0.71 31.49 -48.05
C ASP A 1157 0.61 30.72 -47.87
N LEU A 1158 1.75 31.29 -48.30
CA LEU A 1158 3.06 30.70 -48.07
C LEU A 1158 3.40 30.62 -46.57
N ILE A 1159 3.15 31.68 -45.79
CA ILE A 1159 3.37 31.66 -44.33
C ILE A 1159 2.44 30.65 -43.65
N TRP A 1160 1.17 30.58 -44.06
CA TRP A 1160 0.21 29.59 -43.55
C TRP A 1160 0.65 28.15 -43.85
N ALA A 1161 1.09 27.87 -45.08
CA ALA A 1161 1.54 26.55 -45.51
C ALA A 1161 2.77 26.10 -44.70
N LEU A 1162 3.76 26.99 -44.52
CA LEU A 1162 4.99 26.67 -43.80
C LEU A 1162 4.75 26.47 -42.29
N ILE A 1163 3.89 27.28 -41.65
CA ILE A 1163 3.52 27.11 -40.22
C ILE A 1163 2.88 25.75 -39.94
N ASN A 1164 2.21 25.15 -40.93
CA ASN A 1164 1.51 23.88 -40.80
C ASN A 1164 2.39 22.63 -41.05
N THR A 1165 3.70 22.77 -41.24
CA THR A 1165 4.61 21.63 -41.49
C THR A 1165 5.25 21.05 -40.23
N PRO A 1166 5.75 19.79 -40.28
CA PRO A 1166 6.62 19.22 -39.25
C PRO A 1166 7.88 20.05 -38.98
N GLU A 1167 8.47 20.72 -39.99
CA GLU A 1167 9.70 21.51 -39.84
C GLU A 1167 9.45 22.79 -39.04
N PHE A 1168 8.24 23.37 -39.11
CA PHE A 1168 7.88 24.50 -38.26
C PHE A 1168 7.63 24.09 -36.80
N VAL A 1169 6.93 22.98 -36.55
CA VAL A 1169 6.48 22.61 -35.18
C VAL A 1169 7.52 21.84 -34.36
N LEU A 1170 8.64 21.44 -34.98
CA LEU A 1170 9.74 20.68 -34.37
C LEU A 1170 11.04 21.51 -34.31
N ASN A 1171 11.92 21.17 -33.38
CA ASN A 1171 13.21 21.84 -33.17
C ASN A 1171 14.25 21.61 -34.27
N HIS A 1172 14.21 20.44 -34.94
CA HIS A 1172 14.74 20.15 -36.28
C HIS A 1172 14.47 18.68 -36.69
#